data_AF-A0A6V8HJ17-F1
#
_entry.id   AF-A0A6V8HJ17-F1
#
_cell.length_a   1.000
_cell.length_b   1.000
_cell.length_c   1.000
_cell.angle_alpha   90.00
_cell.angle_beta   90.00
_cell.angle_gamma   90.00
#
_symmetry.space_group_name_H-M   'P 1'
#
loop_
_entity.id
_entity.type
_entity.pdbx_description
1 polymer ?
#
loop_
_entity_poly.entity_id
_entity_poly.type
_entity_poly.pdbx_seq_one_letter_code
_entity_poly.pdbx_strand_id
1 'polypeptide(L)'
;MSAGASKPITFKHYAFTPAPQQLPMPPSKRRRINEPAPAYPSIKGGDLEISTQGMNGSYNVNYINQPPQNGISHHTVLGNTASFSSQSASEMSYPAEQDSDLTGHNTPNTSVSNTSPWPQIKSMSPAAVATEPADLPKQVYAADVEAPNYEEFKPRSSIPSTLPGPVYAQQCITAAYSSRLNPFALHKNEQNALQHHLCHLHVTTYLNIRNGILRLWTRNPMISVTREEALGCAKDFRWMGLADFAYGWLIRNGYINFGCVEVPQALIPAKKGRRKDDGPVIVIVGAGVAGLACARQLEGLYQQYRDKVTSLKIIVLEGRRRIGGRIYSHPLKSHQKTSLPKGLRPTAEMGAQIIVGFDRGNPLDPIIRSQLALRYHLLRDISTIYDIDGSAVDEMQDAMDERLYNDVLDRSGNYRHKAAIQSTAEGDREMINHGRDIPIDDGVTVHQYEEARAAGTHHLMLPAARFRRGIGHNASRILPPPSTAQISDLGPDEELPAAMECQSMGWKLRDGVSPRTDLQLDKIAQNSPIQTLGAVMDEGVRQYQHMLPLTPKDMRLLNWHYANLEYANATNLNALSLSGWDQDMGNEFEGEHSQVIGGYQQLPRGLWAFPTKLDVRTNETVVNITYDAAGKSKNRKTTVHTENGPISADHVVYTGSLGTLKHRSVEFAPALPQWKIGAVDRLGFGVLNKVVLVFEQPFWDTNRDMFGLLRDAEVPGSMSQAHYAKNRGRFYLFWNCIKTSGIPVLIALMAGDAAHQAEAMPDKEIVSEVLSELRNIFKSKTVPDPLETIVTRWKADKFTRGTYSYVAADALPGDYDLMAQAVGNLHFAGEATCATHPATVHGAYLSGLRAAAEIMEEILGPIAIPTPLVPPSSKPNTNIPPGRYPTVDLLKQSISTPVKQSPKTSTPSKTKPVNKSSTSKPITPPAPIPTASTAVPTEEQRRQQLYKQALEKHIRVTIGDPPAKPAKIALNPFLTFQKDYWIRAKQQCEENKRKATNNPEAKAARDEIRAVLGQMWREADEETKRPYQEQMLVNRKTNDEMAKTWGEAMKEYEIKSVEVAKGFTFEMWAAMNP
;
A
#
# COMPACT_ATOMS: atom_id res chain seq x y z
N MET A 1 39.67 21.18 45.28
CA MET A 1 39.18 22.25 46.19
C MET A 1 37.68 22.05 46.42
N SER A 2 37.04 22.88 47.26
CA SER A 2 35.85 22.49 48.04
C SER A 2 34.47 22.85 47.46
N ALA A 3 33.53 21.95 47.77
CA ALA A 3 32.07 22.06 47.92
C ALA A 3 31.34 23.42 47.73
N GLY A 4 30.12 23.33 47.16
CA GLY A 4 29.06 24.33 47.23
C GLY A 4 27.76 23.79 46.62
N ALA A 5 26.60 24.00 47.24
CA ALA A 5 25.32 23.40 46.83
C ALA A 5 24.22 24.42 46.52
N SER A 6 23.30 24.09 45.62
CA SER A 6 22.06 24.84 45.37
C SER A 6 20.91 23.90 44.92
N LYS A 7 19.66 24.40 44.94
CA LYS A 7 18.43 23.60 44.95
C LYS A 7 17.77 23.49 43.56
N PRO A 8 17.05 22.38 43.25
CA PRO A 8 16.11 22.35 42.14
C PRO A 8 14.82 23.13 42.48
N ILE A 9 14.16 23.67 41.46
CA ILE A 9 12.86 24.39 41.56
C ILE A 9 11.74 23.49 41.04
N THR A 10 10.61 23.46 41.75
CA THR A 10 9.44 22.63 41.43
C THR A 10 8.49 23.29 40.45
N PHE A 11 7.96 22.51 39.49
CA PHE A 11 6.70 22.80 38.81
C PHE A 11 5.68 21.68 39.05
N LYS A 12 4.39 22.02 39.01
CA LYS A 12 3.31 21.22 39.61
C LYS A 12 2.67 20.25 38.61
N HIS A 13 2.61 18.97 38.96
CA HIS A 13 1.58 18.07 38.43
C HIS A 13 0.28 18.27 39.22
N TYR A 14 -0.85 18.38 38.51
CA TYR A 14 -2.17 18.20 39.11
C TYR A 14 -2.47 16.70 39.19
N ALA A 15 -2.55 16.17 40.41
CA ALA A 15 -3.05 14.82 40.67
C ALA A 15 -4.56 14.87 40.94
N PHE A 16 -5.32 13.92 40.42
CA PHE A 16 -6.67 13.63 40.88
C PHE A 16 -6.62 12.47 41.88
N THR A 17 -6.90 12.80 43.15
CA THR A 17 -6.89 11.84 44.27
C THR A 17 -8.21 11.07 44.34
N PRO A 18 -8.21 9.75 44.52
CA PRO A 18 -9.43 9.02 44.89
C PRO A 18 -9.79 9.27 46.35
N ALA A 19 -11.06 9.58 46.63
CA ALA A 19 -11.59 9.73 47.99
C ALA A 19 -12.34 8.47 48.46
N PRO A 20 -12.24 8.04 49.73
CA PRO A 20 -12.81 6.79 50.22
C PRO A 20 -14.11 6.96 51.03
N GLN A 21 -14.93 5.90 51.13
CA GLN A 21 -15.75 5.61 52.32
C GLN A 21 -16.21 4.13 52.36
N GLN A 22 -16.92 3.72 53.42
CA GLN A 22 -16.96 2.33 53.92
C GLN A 22 -18.37 1.76 54.17
N LEU A 23 -18.48 0.43 54.02
CA LEU A 23 -19.41 -0.49 54.72
C LEU A 23 -20.93 -0.36 54.40
N PRO A 24 -21.79 -1.34 54.80
CA PRO A 24 -21.53 -2.61 55.50
C PRO A 24 -21.97 -3.90 54.74
N MET A 25 -21.60 -5.06 55.29
CA MET A 25 -22.14 -6.39 54.93
C MET A 25 -22.47 -7.20 56.20
N PRO A 26 -23.75 -7.54 56.47
CA PRO A 26 -24.14 -8.46 57.55
C PRO A 26 -24.00 -9.95 57.17
N PRO A 27 -24.07 -10.90 58.12
CA PRO A 27 -23.25 -12.12 58.05
C PRO A 27 -23.94 -13.41 57.55
N SER A 28 -23.10 -14.41 57.28
CA SER A 28 -23.46 -15.78 56.90
C SER A 28 -24.17 -16.59 58.01
N LYS A 29 -24.96 -17.60 57.61
CA LYS A 29 -25.24 -18.79 58.44
C LYS A 29 -24.56 -20.03 57.88
N ARG A 30 -23.79 -20.74 58.72
CA ARG A 30 -23.17 -22.05 58.42
C ARG A 30 -24.05 -23.20 58.90
N ARG A 31 -24.11 -24.29 58.12
CA ARG A 31 -23.95 -25.72 58.51
C ARG A 31 -23.91 -26.52 57.19
N ARG A 32 -22.81 -27.17 56.82
CA ARG A 32 -22.34 -28.51 57.26
C ARG A 32 -23.38 -29.62 57.02
N ILE A 33 -23.07 -30.57 56.12
CA ILE A 33 -22.75 -31.98 56.47
C ILE A 33 -22.15 -32.72 55.24
N ASN A 34 -21.06 -33.46 55.52
CA ASN A 34 -20.46 -34.67 54.91
C ASN A 34 -20.49 -34.97 53.39
N GLU A 35 -19.27 -35.09 52.80
CA GLU A 35 -18.65 -36.28 52.14
C GLU A 35 -19.34 -37.08 50.99
N PRO A 36 -18.59 -37.92 50.23
CA PRO A 36 -17.12 -38.02 50.01
C PRO A 36 -16.74 -37.95 48.51
N ALA A 37 -15.46 -38.17 48.19
CA ALA A 37 -14.94 -38.25 46.82
C ALA A 37 -14.14 -39.55 46.56
N PRO A 38 -14.15 -40.12 45.34
CA PRO A 38 -13.08 -40.97 44.81
C PRO A 38 -12.00 -40.08 44.18
N ALA A 39 -10.71 -40.12 44.55
CA ALA A 39 -9.77 -41.24 44.58
C ALA A 39 -9.16 -41.56 43.19
N TYR A 40 -7.97 -41.01 42.93
CA TYR A 40 -6.99 -41.53 41.98
C TYR A 40 -5.81 -42.10 42.79
N PRO A 41 -5.42 -43.37 42.60
CA PRO A 41 -4.22 -43.91 43.24
C PRO A 41 -2.96 -43.54 42.45
N SER A 42 -1.83 -43.49 43.15
CA SER A 42 -0.49 -43.51 42.59
C SER A 42 0.39 -44.39 43.48
N ILE A 43 1.49 -44.94 42.94
CA ILE A 43 2.83 -45.08 43.56
C ILE A 43 3.72 -45.99 42.68
N LYS A 44 5.03 -45.86 42.88
CA LYS A 44 6.10 -46.56 42.16
C LYS A 44 6.35 -47.96 42.73
N GLY A 45 6.92 -48.84 41.91
CA GLY A 45 7.59 -50.07 42.34
C GLY A 45 8.13 -50.80 41.11
N GLY A 46 9.32 -51.38 41.21
CA GLY A 46 9.84 -52.32 40.22
C GLY A 46 10.49 -53.48 40.98
N ASP A 47 10.70 -54.61 40.29
CA ASP A 47 11.95 -55.38 40.35
C ASP A 47 11.92 -56.59 39.39
N LEU A 48 13.02 -57.33 39.39
CA LEU A 48 13.56 -58.25 38.39
C LEU A 48 12.83 -59.60 38.16
N GLU A 49 12.80 -60.00 36.88
CA GLU A 49 13.27 -61.28 36.30
C GLU A 49 12.52 -62.64 36.34
N ILE A 50 12.78 -63.36 35.22
CA ILE A 50 13.00 -64.82 35.04
C ILE A 50 11.81 -65.78 34.74
N SER A 51 12.07 -66.66 33.75
CA SER A 51 11.38 -67.93 33.40
C SER A 51 9.99 -67.86 32.71
N THR A 52 9.69 -68.60 31.63
CA THR A 52 10.53 -69.40 30.70
C THR A 52 9.77 -69.70 29.39
N GLN A 53 10.54 -70.04 28.33
CA GLN A 53 10.15 -70.82 27.13
C GLN A 53 9.12 -70.18 26.15
N GLY A 54 9.40 -70.16 24.83
CA GLY A 54 10.65 -70.54 24.17
C GLY A 54 10.64 -70.43 22.64
N MET A 55 11.85 -70.56 22.06
CA MET A 55 12.24 -71.05 20.71
C MET A 55 11.33 -70.81 19.49
N ASN A 56 11.79 -70.42 18.29
CA ASN A 56 13.09 -70.00 17.71
C ASN A 56 12.72 -69.20 16.42
N GLY A 57 13.54 -68.37 15.76
CA GLY A 57 14.97 -68.09 15.87
C GLY A 57 15.63 -68.16 14.48
N SER A 58 16.60 -67.28 14.17
CA SER A 58 17.47 -67.23 12.96
C SER A 58 16.84 -66.89 11.59
N TYR A 59 17.53 -66.25 10.62
CA TYR A 59 18.62 -65.25 10.70
C TYR A 59 18.72 -64.45 9.38
N ASN A 60 19.44 -63.31 9.41
CA ASN A 60 19.87 -62.53 8.24
C ASN A 60 20.93 -63.28 7.40
N VAL A 61 21.25 -62.78 6.18
CA VAL A 61 22.56 -62.16 5.85
C VAL A 61 22.57 -61.57 4.42
N ASN A 62 23.37 -60.52 4.20
CA ASN A 62 23.55 -59.79 2.94
C ASN A 62 24.46 -60.52 1.93
N TYR A 63 24.45 -60.15 0.63
CA TYR A 63 25.53 -59.34 -0.01
C TYR A 63 25.57 -59.36 -1.57
N ILE A 64 26.11 -58.24 -2.13
CA ILE A 64 26.96 -58.11 -3.35
C ILE A 64 26.35 -58.28 -4.79
N ASN A 65 26.21 -57.11 -5.44
CA ASN A 65 26.61 -56.69 -6.82
C ASN A 65 26.43 -57.54 -8.09
N GLN A 66 25.70 -56.93 -9.05
CA GLN A 66 25.99 -56.85 -10.51
C GLN A 66 25.84 -58.18 -11.33
N PRO A 67 26.10 -58.20 -12.67
CA PRO A 67 25.29 -57.66 -13.79
C PRO A 67 24.90 -58.82 -14.78
N PRO A 68 24.65 -58.69 -16.14
CA PRO A 68 24.51 -57.53 -17.04
C PRO A 68 23.38 -57.62 -18.13
N GLN A 69 23.38 -56.63 -19.06
CA GLN A 69 23.04 -56.68 -20.51
C GLN A 69 21.61 -56.93 -21.06
N ASN A 70 21.15 -55.90 -21.80
CA ASN A 70 20.62 -55.88 -23.18
C ASN A 70 19.63 -56.96 -23.70
N GLY A 71 18.47 -56.49 -24.20
CA GLY A 71 17.63 -57.20 -25.17
C GLY A 71 16.61 -56.28 -25.87
N ILE A 72 16.83 -55.98 -27.16
CA ILE A 72 15.91 -55.17 -27.99
C ILE A 72 15.27 -56.07 -29.06
N SER A 73 13.94 -56.06 -29.21
CA SER A 73 13.25 -56.21 -30.51
C SER A 73 11.72 -56.02 -30.39
N HIS A 74 11.10 -55.62 -31.50
CA HIS A 74 9.63 -55.52 -31.66
C HIS A 74 9.04 -56.86 -32.14
N HIS A 75 7.72 -57.07 -31.99
CA HIS A 75 6.79 -57.15 -33.13
C HIS A 75 5.30 -57.17 -32.67
N THR A 76 4.36 -57.30 -33.61
CA THR A 76 2.99 -56.75 -33.52
C THR A 76 1.92 -57.74 -34.03
N VAL A 77 0.63 -57.38 -33.85
CA VAL A 77 -0.60 -57.79 -34.59
C VAL A 77 -1.30 -59.13 -34.18
N LEU A 78 -2.58 -59.06 -33.74
CA LEU A 78 -3.80 -59.57 -34.45
C LEU A 78 -5.07 -59.78 -33.57
N GLY A 79 -6.18 -59.10 -33.93
CA GLY A 79 -7.58 -59.59 -33.88
C GLY A 79 -8.33 -59.80 -32.54
N ASN A 80 -9.65 -60.07 -32.51
CA ASN A 80 -10.75 -59.66 -33.42
C ASN A 80 -12.18 -59.95 -32.84
N THR A 81 -13.20 -59.13 -33.15
CA THR A 81 -14.68 -59.44 -33.23
C THR A 81 -15.49 -59.99 -32.01
N ALA A 82 -16.83 -59.88 -31.87
CA ALA A 82 -17.88 -58.95 -32.38
C ALA A 82 -19.31 -59.25 -31.82
N SER A 83 -20.23 -58.26 -31.80
CA SER A 83 -21.73 -58.35 -31.86
C SER A 83 -22.37 -56.94 -31.85
N PHE A 84 -23.00 -56.40 -32.91
CA PHE A 84 -24.42 -56.51 -33.37
C PHE A 84 -25.49 -56.22 -32.27
N SER A 85 -26.58 -55.44 -32.44
CA SER A 85 -27.20 -54.64 -33.56
C SER A 85 -28.34 -53.74 -32.98
N SER A 86 -29.15 -52.86 -33.61
CA SER A 86 -29.19 -51.98 -34.83
C SER A 86 -30.39 -50.99 -34.66
N GLN A 87 -30.54 -49.84 -35.37
CA GLN A 87 -31.28 -49.65 -36.65
C GLN A 87 -31.26 -48.15 -37.13
N SER A 88 -31.19 -47.93 -38.45
CA SER A 88 -31.70 -46.82 -39.36
C SER A 88 -32.10 -45.40 -38.88
N ALA A 89 -32.03 -44.31 -39.69
CA ALA A 89 -31.36 -44.01 -40.99
C ALA A 89 -31.56 -42.52 -41.45
N SER A 90 -30.90 -42.12 -42.55
CA SER A 90 -31.10 -40.92 -43.43
C SER A 90 -30.58 -39.53 -42.96
N GLU A 91 -30.01 -38.64 -43.81
CA GLU A 91 -29.50 -38.76 -45.21
C GLU A 91 -28.50 -37.61 -45.61
N MET A 92 -27.65 -37.87 -46.62
CA MET A 92 -27.03 -37.03 -47.69
C MET A 92 -26.84 -35.48 -47.58
N SER A 93 -25.85 -34.81 -48.23
CA SER A 93 -24.66 -35.21 -49.03
C SER A 93 -23.70 -34.02 -49.34
N TYR A 94 -22.47 -34.33 -49.79
CA TYR A 94 -21.49 -33.47 -50.53
C TYR A 94 -21.91 -33.27 -52.02
N PRO A 95 -21.15 -32.65 -52.99
CA PRO A 95 -19.72 -32.24 -53.08
C PRO A 95 -19.53 -30.77 -53.62
N ALA A 96 -18.45 -30.26 -54.27
CA ALA A 96 -17.18 -30.78 -54.81
C ALA A 96 -16.09 -29.67 -55.01
N GLU A 97 -14.80 -30.06 -54.98
CA GLU A 97 -13.68 -29.81 -55.95
C GLU A 97 -13.31 -28.38 -56.47
N GLN A 98 -12.10 -28.09 -57.02
CA GLN A 98 -11.01 -28.94 -57.55
C GLN A 98 -9.58 -28.30 -57.41
N ASP A 99 -8.55 -29.01 -57.88
CA ASP A 99 -7.09 -28.89 -57.61
C ASP A 99 -6.26 -27.70 -58.19
N SER A 100 -5.00 -27.64 -57.72
CA SER A 100 -3.74 -27.52 -58.52
C SER A 100 -2.81 -26.27 -58.38
N ASP A 101 -1.72 -26.50 -57.65
CA ASP A 101 -0.30 -26.38 -58.06
C ASP A 101 0.58 -25.09 -58.09
N LEU A 102 1.86 -25.35 -57.74
CA LEU A 102 3.15 -24.75 -58.13
C LEU A 102 3.58 -23.30 -57.76
N THR A 103 4.52 -23.26 -56.78
CA THR A 103 5.77 -22.44 -56.75
C THR A 103 5.73 -20.91 -56.63
N GLY A 104 6.64 -20.33 -55.82
CA GLY A 104 6.91 -18.87 -55.82
C GLY A 104 7.72 -18.38 -54.61
N HIS A 105 9.03 -18.17 -54.80
CA HIS A 105 9.98 -17.75 -53.76
C HIS A 105 9.91 -16.24 -53.40
N ASN A 106 10.41 -15.92 -52.19
CA ASN A 106 11.03 -14.66 -51.74
C ASN A 106 10.20 -13.53 -51.07
N THR A 107 10.77 -13.05 -49.96
CA THR A 107 10.63 -11.72 -49.32
C THR A 107 11.63 -10.73 -49.98
N PRO A 108 11.80 -9.44 -49.57
CA PRO A 108 11.19 -8.69 -48.47
C PRO A 108 10.74 -7.22 -48.77
N ASN A 109 10.13 -6.59 -47.75
CA ASN A 109 10.26 -5.17 -47.34
C ASN A 109 9.71 -3.96 -48.15
N THR A 110 9.31 -2.96 -47.35
CA THR A 110 9.38 -1.49 -47.57
C THR A 110 8.48 -0.74 -48.59
N SER A 111 7.28 -0.39 -48.11
CA SER A 111 6.80 1.01 -47.93
C SER A 111 6.35 1.92 -49.11
N VAL A 112 5.64 3.00 -48.72
CA VAL A 112 5.23 4.24 -49.45
C VAL A 112 4.29 4.17 -50.68
N SER A 113 2.99 4.10 -50.36
CA SER A 113 1.97 5.13 -50.68
C SER A 113 1.65 5.59 -52.13
N ASN A 114 0.34 5.52 -52.45
CA ASN A 114 -0.58 6.63 -52.78
C ASN A 114 -1.26 6.68 -54.17
N THR A 115 -2.46 7.28 -54.17
CA THR A 115 -3.33 7.74 -55.29
C THR A 115 -4.17 6.73 -56.10
N SER A 116 -5.43 7.13 -56.39
CA SER A 116 -6.53 6.37 -57.03
C SER A 116 -6.66 6.64 -58.54
N PRO A 117 -7.67 6.06 -59.23
CA PRO A 117 -8.59 6.95 -59.95
C PRO A 117 -10.09 6.54 -60.15
N TRP A 118 -11.02 7.44 -59.74
CA TRP A 118 -12.31 7.86 -60.43
C TRP A 118 -13.43 6.80 -60.71
N PRO A 119 -14.70 7.16 -61.12
CA PRO A 119 -15.44 8.44 -61.13
C PRO A 119 -16.90 8.45 -60.55
N GLN A 120 -17.37 9.65 -60.17
CA GLN A 120 -18.73 10.27 -60.13
C GLN A 120 -20.07 9.48 -60.29
N ILE A 121 -21.10 9.88 -59.49
CA ILE A 121 -22.45 10.40 -59.92
C ILE A 121 -23.20 11.06 -58.72
N LYS A 122 -24.39 11.67 -58.93
CA LYS A 122 -24.97 12.76 -58.09
C LYS A 122 -26.12 12.39 -57.12
N SER A 123 -26.03 12.94 -55.90
CA SER A 123 -27.05 13.69 -55.11
C SER A 123 -28.43 13.14 -54.68
N MET A 124 -28.80 13.58 -53.47
CA MET A 124 -30.13 13.73 -52.83
C MET A 124 -30.58 12.68 -51.80
N SER A 125 -31.07 13.19 -50.67
CA SER A 125 -31.50 12.44 -49.47
C SER A 125 -32.99 12.10 -49.50
N PRO A 126 -33.41 11.13 -48.67
CA PRO A 126 -34.64 11.31 -47.91
C PRO A 126 -34.50 11.01 -46.40
N ALA A 127 -35.59 11.34 -45.69
CA ALA A 127 -35.84 11.36 -44.26
C ALA A 127 -35.36 10.17 -43.40
N ALA A 128 -35.28 10.43 -42.09
CA ALA A 128 -34.99 9.42 -41.06
C ALA A 128 -36.11 8.38 -40.90
N VAL A 129 -35.69 7.14 -40.62
CA VAL A 129 -36.51 6.11 -39.97
C VAL A 129 -35.81 5.76 -38.66
N ALA A 130 -36.55 5.72 -37.55
CA ALA A 130 -36.00 5.37 -36.25
C ALA A 130 -35.89 3.85 -36.10
N THR A 131 -34.71 3.37 -35.74
CA THR A 131 -34.49 2.02 -35.18
C THR A 131 -34.23 2.14 -33.69
N GLU A 132 -34.94 1.35 -32.88
CA GLU A 132 -34.79 1.36 -31.42
C GLU A 132 -33.42 0.78 -31.01
N PRO A 133 -32.76 1.32 -29.98
CA PRO A 133 -31.52 0.76 -29.45
C PRO A 133 -31.80 -0.52 -28.64
N ALA A 134 -30.98 -1.55 -28.83
CA ALA A 134 -31.04 -2.77 -28.02
C ALA A 134 -30.72 -2.49 -26.54
N ASP A 135 -31.34 -3.26 -25.63
CA ASP A 135 -31.22 -3.06 -24.18
C ASP A 135 -29.77 -3.14 -23.66
N LEU A 136 -29.20 -1.98 -23.35
CA LEU A 136 -28.06 -1.87 -22.46
C LEU A 136 -28.54 -2.02 -21.00
N PRO A 137 -27.77 -2.68 -20.11
CA PRO A 137 -28.15 -2.82 -18.72
C PRO A 137 -28.21 -1.45 -18.03
N LYS A 138 -29.41 -1.03 -17.65
CA LYS A 138 -29.66 0.27 -17.01
C LYS A 138 -28.89 0.38 -15.70
N GLN A 139 -27.82 1.16 -15.70
CA GLN A 139 -27.22 1.68 -14.46
C GLN A 139 -28.29 2.47 -13.71
N VAL A 140 -28.56 2.06 -12.47
CA VAL A 140 -29.51 2.76 -11.60
C VAL A 140 -28.78 3.97 -11.02
N TYR A 141 -28.82 5.09 -11.75
CA TYR A 141 -28.48 6.39 -11.19
C TYR A 141 -29.31 6.62 -9.92
N ALA A 142 -28.68 7.09 -8.86
CA ALA A 142 -29.38 7.42 -7.62
C ALA A 142 -30.44 8.51 -7.91
N ALA A 143 -31.63 8.37 -7.34
CA ALA A 143 -32.65 9.40 -7.44
C ALA A 143 -32.14 10.73 -6.88
N ASP A 144 -32.48 11.85 -7.51
CA ASP A 144 -31.97 13.18 -7.15
C ASP A 144 -32.22 13.51 -5.67
N VAL A 145 -31.16 13.44 -4.87
CA VAL A 145 -31.19 13.83 -3.46
C VAL A 145 -30.96 15.32 -3.38
N GLU A 146 -32.00 16.06 -2.97
CA GLU A 146 -31.95 17.48 -2.67
C GLU A 146 -30.82 17.78 -1.69
N ALA A 147 -29.97 18.76 -2.01
CA ALA A 147 -28.70 18.95 -1.31
C ALA A 147 -28.92 19.24 0.19
N PRO A 148 -28.19 18.56 1.11
CA PRO A 148 -28.32 18.81 2.54
C PRO A 148 -28.07 20.28 2.87
N ASN A 149 -28.85 20.86 3.79
CA ASN A 149 -28.55 22.21 4.25
C ASN A 149 -27.26 22.18 5.11
N TYR A 150 -26.18 22.75 4.57
CA TYR A 150 -24.89 22.84 5.25
C TYR A 150 -24.69 24.14 6.06
N GLU A 151 -25.69 25.03 6.16
CA GLU A 151 -25.60 26.32 6.86
C GLU A 151 -25.24 26.20 8.36
N GLU A 152 -25.50 25.05 8.98
CA GLU A 152 -25.13 24.77 10.38
C GLU A 152 -23.62 24.52 10.56
N PHE A 153 -22.89 24.15 9.51
CA PHE A 153 -21.46 23.83 9.56
C PHE A 153 -20.60 25.05 9.22
N LYS A 154 -19.42 25.14 9.84
CA LYS A 154 -18.50 26.27 9.65
C LYS A 154 -17.33 25.90 8.72
N PRO A 155 -17.21 26.50 7.52
CA PRO A 155 -16.05 26.28 6.67
C PRO A 155 -14.73 26.60 7.38
N ARG A 156 -13.68 25.83 7.07
CA ARG A 156 -12.32 25.96 7.60
C ARG A 156 -12.15 25.71 9.11
N SER A 157 -13.19 25.24 9.83
CA SER A 157 -13.08 24.95 11.28
C SER A 157 -11.96 23.96 11.61
N SER A 158 -11.71 22.98 10.74
CA SER A 158 -10.71 21.92 10.91
C SER A 158 -9.36 22.23 10.24
N ILE A 159 -9.18 23.44 9.71
CA ILE A 159 -7.92 23.89 9.10
C ILE A 159 -7.19 24.79 10.10
N PRO A 160 -6.05 24.36 10.68
CA PRO A 160 -5.35 25.15 11.70
C PRO A 160 -4.89 26.51 11.17
N SER A 161 -5.49 27.58 11.68
CA SER A 161 -5.19 28.97 11.28
C SER A 161 -3.76 29.42 11.60
N THR A 162 -3.06 28.69 12.46
CA THR A 162 -1.66 28.93 12.86
C THR A 162 -0.63 28.26 11.94
N LEU A 163 -1.04 27.35 11.05
CA LEU A 163 -0.13 26.70 10.10
C LEU A 163 -0.09 27.45 8.76
N PRO A 164 1.11 27.72 8.20
CA PRO A 164 1.23 28.18 6.82
C PRO A 164 0.61 27.17 5.85
N GLY A 165 -0.06 27.65 4.79
CA GLY A 165 -0.74 26.81 3.79
C GLY A 165 0.10 25.64 3.26
N PRO A 166 1.36 25.83 2.84
CA PRO A 166 2.23 24.74 2.40
C PRO A 166 2.60 23.72 3.49
N VAL A 167 2.67 24.15 4.76
CA VAL A 167 2.96 23.24 5.89
C VAL A 167 1.73 22.40 6.23
N TYR A 168 0.53 22.98 6.16
CA TYR A 168 -0.72 22.22 6.25
C TYR A 168 -0.84 21.24 5.08
N ALA A 169 -0.57 21.69 3.85
CA ALA A 169 -0.58 20.87 2.64
C ALA A 169 0.38 19.67 2.74
N GLN A 170 1.63 19.89 3.17
CA GLN A 170 2.60 18.80 3.36
C GLN A 170 2.09 17.76 4.37
N GLN A 171 1.45 18.17 5.47
CA GLN A 171 0.82 17.23 6.42
C GLN A 171 -0.34 16.45 5.79
N CYS A 172 -1.12 17.07 4.91
CA CYS A 172 -2.18 16.40 4.15
C CYS A 172 -1.63 15.40 3.11
N ILE A 173 -0.55 15.78 2.42
CA ILE A 173 0.16 14.92 1.44
C ILE A 173 0.74 13.68 2.14
N THR A 174 1.44 13.87 3.27
CA THR A 174 1.92 12.75 4.10
C THR A 174 0.76 11.88 4.59
N ALA A 175 -0.36 12.47 5.03
CA ALA A 175 -1.51 11.71 5.47
C ALA A 175 -2.15 10.85 4.36
N ALA A 176 -2.13 11.29 3.11
CA ALA A 176 -2.58 10.50 1.96
C ALA A 176 -1.69 9.27 1.73
N TYR A 177 -0.36 9.46 1.72
CA TYR A 177 0.60 8.35 1.63
C TYR A 177 0.44 7.38 2.82
N SER A 178 0.35 7.87 4.06
CA SER A 178 0.04 7.07 5.26
C SER A 178 -1.33 6.36 5.22
N SER A 179 -2.16 6.65 4.21
CA SER A 179 -3.46 6.01 3.99
C SER A 179 -3.51 5.15 2.73
N ARG A 180 -2.37 4.94 2.03
CA ARG A 180 -2.28 4.21 0.75
C ARG A 180 -3.11 4.87 -0.37
N LEU A 181 -3.11 6.20 -0.42
CA LEU A 181 -3.82 7.00 -1.42
C LEU A 181 -2.87 8.00 -2.09
N ASN A 182 -2.91 8.11 -3.42
CA ASN A 182 -2.11 9.08 -4.16
C ASN A 182 -2.59 10.51 -3.83
N PRO A 183 -1.78 11.39 -3.19
CA PRO A 183 -2.20 12.73 -2.81
C PRO A 183 -2.60 13.63 -4.00
N PHE A 184 -2.13 13.33 -5.21
CA PHE A 184 -2.29 14.15 -6.40
C PHE A 184 -3.30 13.58 -7.41
N ALA A 185 -3.88 12.40 -7.19
CA ALA A 185 -4.83 11.77 -8.11
C ALA A 185 -6.04 11.17 -7.39
N LEU A 186 -7.16 11.04 -8.11
CA LEU A 186 -8.31 10.26 -7.64
C LEU A 186 -7.93 8.78 -7.54
N HIS A 187 -8.39 8.08 -6.49
CA HIS A 187 -8.37 6.62 -6.49
C HIS A 187 -9.40 6.08 -7.50
N LYS A 188 -9.19 4.87 -8.05
CA LYS A 188 -10.06 4.28 -9.10
C LYS A 188 -11.55 4.29 -8.72
N ASN A 189 -11.87 3.95 -7.47
CA ASN A 189 -13.27 3.96 -6.99
C ASN A 189 -13.80 5.38 -6.71
N GLU A 190 -12.93 6.37 -6.46
CA GLU A 190 -13.34 7.79 -6.39
C GLU A 190 -13.67 8.30 -7.78
N GLN A 191 -12.86 7.99 -8.79
CA GLN A 191 -13.13 8.36 -10.19
C GLN A 191 -14.41 7.70 -10.70
N ASN A 192 -14.61 6.39 -10.48
CA ASN A 192 -15.82 5.69 -10.92
C ASN A 192 -17.10 6.36 -10.39
N ALA A 193 -17.10 6.83 -9.14
CA ALA A 193 -18.22 7.53 -8.52
C ALA A 193 -18.34 9.00 -8.95
N LEU A 194 -17.23 9.74 -9.07
CA LEU A 194 -17.24 11.19 -9.26
C LEU A 194 -17.16 11.64 -10.72
N GLN A 195 -16.75 10.79 -11.67
CA GLN A 195 -16.37 11.25 -13.03
C GLN A 195 -17.46 12.00 -13.79
N HIS A 196 -18.74 11.69 -13.55
CA HIS A 196 -19.89 12.36 -14.19
C HIS A 196 -20.46 13.53 -13.37
N HIS A 197 -20.01 13.73 -12.13
CA HIS A 197 -20.55 14.73 -11.19
C HIS A 197 -19.53 15.82 -10.81
N LEU A 198 -18.24 15.55 -10.99
CA LEU A 198 -17.13 16.46 -10.65
C LEU A 198 -16.61 17.14 -11.92
N CYS A 199 -16.62 18.47 -11.93
CA CYS A 199 -15.90 19.29 -12.91
C CYS A 199 -14.38 19.02 -12.81
N HIS A 200 -13.68 18.87 -13.94
CA HIS A 200 -12.25 18.48 -13.92
C HIS A 200 -11.36 19.51 -13.19
N LEU A 201 -11.71 20.80 -13.23
CA LEU A 201 -11.02 21.85 -12.48
C LEU A 201 -11.14 21.69 -10.95
N HIS A 202 -12.20 21.03 -10.47
CA HIS A 202 -12.45 20.83 -9.04
C HIS A 202 -11.73 19.61 -8.44
N VAL A 203 -11.05 18.77 -9.25
CA VAL A 203 -10.25 17.62 -8.77
C VAL A 203 -9.20 18.05 -7.74
N THR A 204 -8.43 19.10 -8.03
CA THR A 204 -7.48 19.74 -7.11
C THR A 204 -8.10 20.07 -5.74
N THR A 205 -9.32 20.61 -5.76
CA THR A 205 -10.07 21.02 -4.56
C THR A 205 -10.58 19.80 -3.77
N TYR A 206 -11.09 18.77 -4.47
CA TYR A 206 -11.50 17.51 -3.85
C TYR A 206 -10.31 16.82 -3.15
N LEU A 207 -9.17 16.72 -3.83
CA LEU A 207 -7.95 16.10 -3.29
C LEU A 207 -7.46 16.84 -2.03
N ASN A 208 -7.42 18.19 -2.05
CA ASN A 208 -7.10 18.99 -0.86
C ASN A 208 -8.01 18.66 0.34
N ILE A 209 -9.31 18.47 0.11
CA ILE A 209 -10.30 18.18 1.16
C ILE A 209 -10.13 16.74 1.66
N ARG A 210 -10.07 15.74 0.78
CA ARG A 210 -9.82 14.33 1.11
C ARG A 210 -8.55 14.17 1.93
N ASN A 211 -7.44 14.75 1.46
CA ASN A 211 -6.14 14.72 2.14
C ASN A 211 -6.19 15.47 3.49
N GLY A 212 -7.02 16.52 3.60
CA GLY A 212 -7.32 17.24 4.84
C GLY A 212 -8.07 16.40 5.88
N ILE A 213 -9.03 15.59 5.44
CA ILE A 213 -9.79 14.66 6.31
C ILE A 213 -8.87 13.52 6.78
N LEU A 214 -8.08 12.93 5.88
CA LEU A 214 -7.06 11.93 6.23
C LEU A 214 -6.07 12.44 7.27
N ARG A 215 -5.68 13.73 7.17
CA ARG A 215 -4.81 14.39 8.15
C ARG A 215 -5.44 14.49 9.54
N LEU A 216 -6.77 14.54 9.68
CA LEU A 216 -7.41 14.51 11.01
C LEU A 216 -7.21 13.14 11.66
N TRP A 217 -7.47 12.07 10.91
CA TRP A 217 -7.31 10.69 11.36
C TRP A 217 -5.85 10.34 11.70
N THR A 218 -4.91 10.56 10.78
CA THR A 218 -3.49 10.20 10.99
C THR A 218 -2.82 11.04 12.08
N ARG A 219 -3.38 12.20 12.44
CA ARG A 219 -2.91 13.01 13.58
C ARG A 219 -3.35 12.48 14.95
N ASN A 220 -4.43 11.70 15.03
CA ASN A 220 -4.87 11.06 16.27
C ASN A 220 -5.84 9.87 16.00
N PRO A 221 -5.35 8.68 15.59
CA PRO A 221 -6.20 7.52 15.26
C PRO A 221 -6.84 6.84 16.49
N MET A 222 -6.71 7.43 17.68
CA MET A 222 -7.40 7.04 18.91
C MET A 222 -8.81 7.63 19.02
N ILE A 223 -9.18 8.57 18.15
CA ILE A 223 -10.48 9.25 18.14
C ILE A 223 -11.06 9.19 16.72
N SER A 224 -12.34 8.87 16.59
CA SER A 224 -13.04 8.91 15.30
C SER A 224 -13.16 10.35 14.78
N VAL A 225 -12.83 10.59 13.52
CA VAL A 225 -13.14 11.84 12.83
C VAL A 225 -14.67 11.93 12.65
N THR A 226 -15.27 13.04 13.07
CA THR A 226 -16.71 13.29 12.93
C THR A 226 -17.06 13.95 11.59
N ARG A 227 -18.34 13.91 11.21
CA ARG A 227 -18.84 14.58 9.99
C ARG A 227 -18.65 16.09 10.05
N GLU A 228 -18.85 16.71 11.21
CA GLU A 228 -18.61 18.16 11.40
C GLU A 228 -17.14 18.50 11.13
N GLU A 229 -16.20 17.75 11.69
CA GLU A 229 -14.77 17.99 11.47
C GLU A 229 -14.38 17.78 10.00
N ALA A 230 -14.95 16.77 9.33
CA ALA A 230 -14.67 16.53 7.92
C ALA A 230 -15.23 17.63 7.00
N LEU A 231 -16.47 18.08 7.23
CA LEU A 231 -17.04 19.26 6.57
C LEU A 231 -16.22 20.53 6.86
N GLY A 232 -15.62 20.61 8.05
CA GLY A 232 -14.69 21.67 8.46
C GLY A 232 -13.38 21.74 7.65
N CYS A 233 -13.04 20.71 6.86
CA CYS A 233 -11.94 20.77 5.89
C CYS A 233 -12.33 21.53 4.59
N ALA A 234 -13.61 21.79 4.35
CA ALA A 234 -14.06 22.60 3.21
C ALA A 234 -13.67 24.07 3.41
N LYS A 235 -13.04 24.70 2.40
CA LYS A 235 -12.57 26.10 2.52
C LYS A 235 -13.64 27.17 2.30
N ASP A 236 -14.81 26.75 1.82
CA ASP A 236 -15.98 27.53 1.38
C ASP A 236 -17.21 26.60 1.48
N PHE A 237 -18.41 27.13 1.73
CA PHE A 237 -19.65 26.34 1.80
C PHE A 237 -19.90 25.52 0.52
N ARG A 238 -19.54 26.05 -0.66
CA ARG A 238 -19.77 25.37 -1.94
C ARG A 238 -18.97 24.07 -2.10
N TRP A 239 -17.96 23.84 -1.25
CA TRP A 239 -17.17 22.60 -1.24
C TRP A 239 -17.66 21.57 -0.21
N MET A 240 -18.71 21.85 0.56
CA MET A 240 -19.18 20.94 1.62
C MET A 240 -19.75 19.64 1.06
N GLY A 241 -20.36 19.64 -0.14
CA GLY A 241 -20.74 18.40 -0.84
C GLY A 241 -19.55 17.50 -1.18
N LEU A 242 -18.41 18.08 -1.57
CA LEU A 242 -17.16 17.34 -1.79
C LEU A 242 -16.62 16.74 -0.48
N ALA A 243 -16.71 17.48 0.62
CA ALA A 243 -16.28 17.02 1.94
C ALA A 243 -17.19 15.92 2.51
N ASP A 244 -18.51 16.00 2.31
CA ASP A 244 -19.47 14.99 2.73
C ASP A 244 -19.29 13.67 1.98
N PHE A 245 -19.09 13.75 0.65
CA PHE A 245 -18.73 12.59 -0.17
C PHE A 245 -17.39 11.98 0.28
N ALA A 246 -16.33 12.80 0.41
CA ALA A 246 -15.01 12.32 0.83
C ALA A 246 -15.06 11.65 2.21
N TYR A 247 -15.79 12.22 3.17
CA TYR A 247 -16.02 11.63 4.49
C TYR A 247 -16.72 10.27 4.39
N GLY A 248 -17.84 10.20 3.65
CA GLY A 248 -18.59 8.95 3.45
C GLY A 248 -17.75 7.87 2.74
N TRP A 249 -16.96 8.25 1.75
CA TRP A 249 -16.11 7.33 0.98
C TRP A 249 -14.94 6.79 1.83
N LEU A 250 -14.24 7.67 2.53
CA LEU A 250 -13.12 7.30 3.41
C LEU A 250 -13.56 6.40 4.58
N ILE A 251 -14.75 6.63 5.13
CA ILE A 251 -15.34 5.76 6.18
C ILE A 251 -15.75 4.42 5.60
N ARG A 252 -16.55 4.40 4.52
CA ARG A 252 -17.09 3.16 3.96
C ARG A 252 -16.00 2.17 3.59
N ASN A 253 -14.92 2.66 2.98
CA ASN A 253 -13.78 1.86 2.53
C ASN A 253 -12.70 1.64 3.63
N GLY A 254 -12.90 2.16 4.85
CA GLY A 254 -12.00 1.90 5.98
C GLY A 254 -10.65 2.61 5.93
N TYR A 255 -10.58 3.82 5.36
CA TYR A 255 -9.39 4.68 5.41
C TYR A 255 -9.31 5.53 6.69
N ILE A 256 -10.46 5.80 7.33
CA ILE A 256 -10.57 6.47 8.64
C ILE A 256 -11.58 5.71 9.52
N ASN A 257 -11.60 6.00 10.83
CA ASN A 257 -12.57 5.45 11.80
C ASN A 257 -12.58 3.90 11.88
N PHE A 258 -11.44 3.26 11.63
CA PHE A 258 -11.28 1.80 11.63
C PHE A 258 -10.49 1.28 12.84
N GLY A 259 -10.54 -0.03 13.07
CA GLY A 259 -9.78 -0.72 14.11
C GLY A 259 -10.49 -0.71 15.46
N CYS A 260 -9.73 -0.50 16.53
CA CYS A 260 -10.19 -0.61 17.93
C CYS A 260 -10.71 0.73 18.50
N VAL A 261 -10.99 1.72 17.65
CA VAL A 261 -11.47 3.06 18.04
C VAL A 261 -12.96 3.04 18.44
N GLU A 262 -13.33 3.82 19.45
CA GLU A 262 -14.76 4.04 19.76
C GLU A 262 -15.37 5.04 18.78
N VAL A 263 -16.54 4.69 18.23
CA VAL A 263 -17.37 5.58 17.41
C VAL A 263 -18.49 6.15 18.29
N PRO A 264 -18.56 7.48 18.48
CA PRO A 264 -19.65 8.13 19.22
C PRO A 264 -21.02 7.81 18.64
N GLN A 265 -21.95 7.43 19.51
CA GLN A 265 -23.32 7.12 19.11
C GLN A 265 -24.11 8.41 18.83
N ALA A 266 -24.60 8.57 17.60
CA ALA A 266 -25.49 9.67 17.25
C ALA A 266 -26.75 9.68 18.14
N LEU A 267 -27.10 10.84 18.70
CA LEU A 267 -28.23 11.02 19.64
C LEU A 267 -29.59 11.03 18.93
N ILE A 268 -29.91 9.93 18.27
CA ILE A 268 -31.14 9.74 17.49
C ILE A 268 -32.28 9.30 18.43
N PRO A 269 -33.42 10.02 18.47
CA PRO A 269 -34.61 9.57 19.19
C PRO A 269 -35.08 8.20 18.67
N ALA A 270 -35.30 7.24 19.57
CA ALA A 270 -35.73 5.90 19.18
C ALA A 270 -37.08 5.95 18.44
N LYS A 271 -37.07 5.61 17.15
CA LYS A 271 -38.28 5.51 16.30
C LYS A 271 -39.23 4.45 16.88
N LYS A 272 -40.25 4.90 17.61
CA LYS A 272 -41.28 4.04 18.24
C LYS A 272 -41.88 3.09 17.19
N GLY A 273 -41.81 1.79 17.43
CA GLY A 273 -42.52 0.76 16.64
C GLY A 273 -41.65 -0.34 16.02
N ARG A 274 -40.35 -0.12 15.78
CA ARG A 274 -39.45 -1.20 15.30
C ARG A 274 -38.97 -2.07 16.47
N ARG A 275 -38.98 -3.40 16.28
CA ARG A 275 -38.37 -4.36 17.22
C ARG A 275 -36.84 -4.28 17.11
N LYS A 276 -36.13 -4.59 18.19
CA LYS A 276 -34.66 -4.49 18.27
C LYS A 276 -33.96 -5.54 17.39
N ASP A 277 -34.63 -6.66 17.16
CA ASP A 277 -34.07 -7.89 16.59
C ASP A 277 -34.41 -8.09 15.10
N ASP A 278 -34.96 -7.06 14.46
CA ASP A 278 -35.57 -7.05 13.12
C ASP A 278 -34.59 -6.58 12.01
N GLY A 279 -33.28 -6.73 12.25
CA GLY A 279 -32.20 -6.27 11.37
C GLY A 279 -31.42 -7.41 10.71
N PRO A 280 -30.66 -7.14 9.64
CA PRO A 280 -29.90 -8.16 8.92
C PRO A 280 -28.89 -8.91 9.81
N VAL A 281 -28.81 -10.21 9.58
CA VAL A 281 -27.87 -11.14 10.23
C VAL A 281 -26.69 -11.37 9.29
N ILE A 282 -25.47 -11.09 9.75
CA ILE A 282 -24.23 -11.34 9.00
C ILE A 282 -23.46 -12.44 9.73
N VAL A 283 -23.11 -13.52 9.02
CA VAL A 283 -22.26 -14.60 9.54
C VAL A 283 -20.88 -14.55 8.89
N ILE A 284 -19.84 -14.55 9.70
CA ILE A 284 -18.45 -14.48 9.26
C ILE A 284 -17.78 -15.80 9.64
N VAL A 285 -17.26 -16.53 8.65
CA VAL A 285 -16.62 -17.83 8.83
C VAL A 285 -15.11 -17.63 8.96
N GLY A 286 -14.58 -17.87 10.16
CA GLY A 286 -13.19 -17.69 10.56
C GLY A 286 -12.98 -16.45 11.46
N ALA A 287 -12.36 -16.64 12.62
CA ALA A 287 -11.92 -15.55 13.50
C ALA A 287 -10.42 -15.24 13.31
N GLY A 288 -9.95 -15.32 12.06
CA GLY A 288 -8.67 -14.73 11.64
C GLY A 288 -8.75 -13.19 11.60
N VAL A 289 -7.65 -12.53 11.27
CA VAL A 289 -7.62 -11.05 11.20
C VAL A 289 -8.61 -10.50 10.17
N ALA A 290 -8.80 -11.16 9.03
CA ALA A 290 -9.80 -10.76 8.04
C ALA A 290 -11.24 -10.76 8.59
N GLY A 291 -11.68 -11.88 9.20
CA GLY A 291 -13.02 -11.98 9.78
C GLY A 291 -13.23 -11.03 10.96
N LEU A 292 -12.23 -10.84 11.82
CA LEU A 292 -12.29 -9.89 12.93
C LEU A 292 -12.28 -8.43 12.47
N ALA A 293 -11.53 -8.10 11.42
CA ALA A 293 -11.53 -6.77 10.79
C ALA A 293 -12.90 -6.46 10.15
N CYS A 294 -13.45 -7.42 9.41
CA CYS A 294 -14.78 -7.31 8.82
C CYS A 294 -15.86 -7.10 9.89
N ALA A 295 -15.87 -7.94 10.94
CA ALA A 295 -16.82 -7.83 12.04
C ALA A 295 -16.73 -6.47 12.75
N ARG A 296 -15.51 -5.98 13.01
CA ARG A 296 -15.27 -4.69 13.65
C ARG A 296 -15.70 -3.52 12.77
N GLN A 297 -15.37 -3.56 11.48
CA GLN A 297 -15.72 -2.52 10.53
C GLN A 297 -17.23 -2.45 10.30
N LEU A 298 -17.93 -3.59 10.23
CA LEU A 298 -19.41 -3.65 10.17
C LEU A 298 -20.06 -3.02 11.41
N GLU A 299 -19.54 -3.28 12.61
CA GLU A 299 -20.04 -2.63 13.84
C GLU A 299 -19.76 -1.12 13.85
N GLY A 300 -18.55 -0.70 13.45
CA GLY A 300 -18.19 0.71 13.33
C GLY A 300 -19.03 1.47 12.29
N LEU A 301 -19.30 0.85 11.14
CA LEU A 301 -20.18 1.41 10.10
C LEU A 301 -21.65 1.43 10.55
N TYR A 302 -22.11 0.43 11.31
CA TYR A 302 -23.45 0.43 11.90
C TYR A 302 -23.66 1.63 12.85
N GLN A 303 -22.70 1.94 13.73
CA GLN A 303 -22.82 3.10 14.61
C GLN A 303 -22.82 4.44 13.83
N GLN A 304 -22.06 4.52 12.72
CA GLN A 304 -21.98 5.71 11.86
C GLN A 304 -23.24 5.95 10.99
N TYR A 305 -24.02 4.90 10.69
CA TYR A 305 -25.24 4.98 9.86
C TYR A 305 -26.52 4.51 10.60
N ARG A 306 -26.56 4.69 11.92
CA ARG A 306 -27.63 4.21 12.81
C ARG A 306 -28.98 4.93 12.64
N ASP A 307 -29.02 6.03 11.89
CA ASP A 307 -30.23 6.72 11.44
C ASP A 307 -30.96 5.96 10.33
N LYS A 308 -30.18 5.23 9.51
CA LYS A 308 -30.58 4.47 8.32
C LYS A 308 -30.76 2.97 8.60
N VAL A 309 -29.88 2.37 9.41
CA VAL A 309 -29.93 0.93 9.76
C VAL A 309 -30.68 0.70 11.09
N THR A 310 -31.68 -0.19 11.10
CA THR A 310 -32.48 -0.51 12.30
C THR A 310 -31.65 -1.17 13.41
N SER A 311 -30.94 -2.23 13.05
CA SER A 311 -29.99 -2.99 13.86
C SER A 311 -29.17 -3.90 12.95
N LEU A 312 -28.06 -4.43 13.44
CA LEU A 312 -27.18 -5.35 12.72
C LEU A 312 -26.72 -6.46 13.68
N LYS A 313 -26.83 -7.73 13.25
CA LYS A 313 -26.45 -8.89 14.07
C LYS A 313 -25.29 -9.62 13.43
N ILE A 314 -24.08 -9.34 13.93
CA ILE A 314 -22.83 -9.92 13.42
C ILE A 314 -22.46 -11.13 14.29
N ILE A 315 -22.20 -12.28 13.67
CA ILE A 315 -21.78 -13.52 14.34
C ILE A 315 -20.51 -14.03 13.64
N VAL A 316 -19.43 -14.27 14.40
CA VAL A 316 -18.21 -14.88 13.88
C VAL A 316 -18.12 -16.33 14.35
N LEU A 317 -17.93 -17.27 13.42
CA LEU A 317 -17.81 -18.70 13.69
C LEU A 317 -16.35 -19.14 13.48
N GLU A 318 -15.76 -19.84 14.44
CA GLU A 318 -14.37 -20.28 14.41
C GLU A 318 -14.28 -21.75 14.81
N GLY A 319 -13.84 -22.62 13.89
CA GLY A 319 -13.72 -24.06 14.14
C GLY A 319 -12.64 -24.42 15.16
N ARG A 320 -11.65 -23.55 15.38
CA ARG A 320 -10.63 -23.74 16.41
C ARG A 320 -11.15 -23.32 17.79
N ARG A 321 -10.58 -23.90 18.85
CA ARG A 321 -10.70 -23.41 20.24
C ARG A 321 -10.05 -22.03 20.52
N ARG A 322 -9.64 -21.28 19.49
CA ARG A 322 -8.89 -20.02 19.59
C ARG A 322 -9.12 -19.12 18.38
N ILE A 323 -9.12 -17.80 18.60
CA ILE A 323 -9.09 -16.80 17.54
C ILE A 323 -7.68 -16.62 16.93
N GLY A 324 -7.57 -15.79 15.90
CA GLY A 324 -6.34 -15.37 15.24
C GLY A 324 -5.95 -16.19 14.00
N GLY A 325 -6.56 -17.37 13.80
CA GLY A 325 -6.27 -18.22 12.63
C GLY A 325 -4.78 -18.57 12.51
N ARG A 326 -4.12 -18.03 11.48
CA ARG A 326 -2.68 -18.18 11.21
C ARG A 326 -1.76 -17.29 12.07
N ILE A 327 -2.30 -16.36 12.87
CA ILE A 327 -1.56 -15.69 13.95
C ILE A 327 -1.74 -16.50 15.23
N TYR A 328 -0.65 -17.06 15.77
CA TYR A 328 -0.71 -17.93 16.93
C TYR A 328 0.57 -17.94 17.78
N SER A 329 0.53 -17.15 18.86
CA SER A 329 1.53 -17.10 19.92
C SER A 329 1.30 -18.24 20.94
N HIS A 330 2.07 -19.33 20.81
CA HIS A 330 2.02 -20.46 21.76
C HIS A 330 2.59 -20.02 23.12
N PRO A 331 1.88 -20.20 24.25
CA PRO A 331 2.39 -19.86 25.59
C PRO A 331 3.44 -20.86 26.06
N LEU A 332 4.69 -20.41 26.20
CA LEU A 332 5.79 -21.22 26.72
C LEU A 332 5.70 -21.33 28.25
N LYS A 333 6.16 -22.45 28.83
CA LYS A 333 6.03 -22.74 30.28
C LYS A 333 7.28 -23.29 30.96
N SER A 334 8.29 -23.67 30.20
CA SER A 334 9.58 -24.19 30.70
C SER A 334 10.30 -23.27 31.68
N HIS A 335 10.09 -21.95 31.61
CA HIS A 335 10.76 -20.96 32.45
C HIS A 335 9.86 -20.38 33.57
N GLN A 336 10.40 -20.33 34.79
CA GLN A 336 9.74 -19.69 35.95
C GLN A 336 9.94 -18.18 36.02
N LYS A 337 10.93 -17.63 35.31
CA LYS A 337 11.29 -16.21 35.28
C LYS A 337 11.29 -15.73 33.83
N THR A 338 11.03 -14.44 33.61
CA THR A 338 11.08 -13.80 32.29
C THR A 338 11.50 -12.35 32.45
N SER A 339 12.14 -11.79 31.42
CA SER A 339 12.43 -10.34 31.33
C SER A 339 11.25 -9.51 30.80
N LEU A 340 10.12 -10.14 30.45
CA LEU A 340 8.96 -9.41 29.95
C LEU A 340 8.29 -8.51 31.00
N PRO A 341 7.76 -7.33 30.60
CA PRO A 341 6.90 -6.51 31.44
C PRO A 341 5.69 -7.24 32.03
N LYS A 342 5.27 -6.84 33.24
CA LYS A 342 4.07 -7.35 33.92
C LYS A 342 2.85 -7.28 32.98
N GLY A 343 2.09 -8.38 32.93
CA GLY A 343 0.90 -8.53 32.08
C GLY A 343 1.16 -9.24 30.75
N LEU A 344 2.40 -9.27 30.27
CA LEU A 344 2.81 -10.13 29.16
C LEU A 344 3.23 -11.52 29.66
N ARG A 345 3.35 -12.47 28.73
CA ARG A 345 3.76 -13.86 28.98
C ARG A 345 4.76 -14.32 27.91
N PRO A 346 5.71 -15.21 28.21
CA PRO A 346 6.54 -15.84 27.18
C PRO A 346 5.71 -16.55 26.11
N THR A 347 6.04 -16.30 24.84
CA THR A 347 5.41 -16.96 23.70
C THR A 347 6.39 -17.17 22.55
N ALA A 348 6.20 -18.25 21.79
CA ALA A 348 6.78 -18.42 20.46
C ALA A 348 5.70 -18.26 19.38
N GLU A 349 6.04 -17.67 18.25
CA GLU A 349 5.11 -17.48 17.12
C GLU A 349 5.10 -18.69 16.18
N MET A 350 4.00 -19.45 16.18
CA MET A 350 3.84 -20.61 15.32
C MET A 350 3.64 -20.22 13.85
N GLY A 351 3.12 -19.02 13.58
CA GLY A 351 2.73 -18.57 12.24
C GLY A 351 3.30 -17.19 11.92
N ALA A 352 2.44 -16.23 11.56
CA ALA A 352 2.87 -14.86 11.30
C ALA A 352 3.62 -14.27 12.51
N GLN A 353 4.83 -13.75 12.28
CA GLN A 353 5.73 -13.26 13.34
C GLN A 353 6.20 -11.82 13.14
N ILE A 354 6.30 -11.37 11.88
CA ILE A 354 6.82 -10.06 11.47
C ILE A 354 5.66 -9.14 11.05
N ILE A 355 5.81 -7.86 11.36
CA ILE A 355 5.13 -6.74 10.75
C ILE A 355 6.15 -6.11 9.79
N VAL A 356 5.88 -6.15 8.48
CA VAL A 356 6.73 -5.49 7.47
C VAL A 356 6.30 -4.02 7.36
N GLY A 357 7.22 -3.12 7.70
CA GLY A 357 7.02 -1.67 7.79
C GLY A 357 5.94 -1.21 8.77
N PHE A 358 6.03 0.05 9.19
CA PHE A 358 4.89 0.78 9.75
C PHE A 358 4.57 2.04 8.93
N ASP A 359 5.56 2.57 8.21
CA ASP A 359 5.48 3.86 7.56
C ASP A 359 5.06 3.70 6.08
N ARG A 360 4.70 4.81 5.43
CA ARG A 360 3.86 4.84 4.20
C ARG A 360 2.57 3.99 4.26
N GLY A 361 2.04 3.80 5.46
CA GLY A 361 0.64 3.46 5.65
C GLY A 361 0.34 1.97 5.72
N ASN A 362 1.16 1.19 6.43
CA ASN A 362 0.71 -0.10 6.92
C ASN A 362 -0.56 0.11 7.78
N PRO A 363 -1.73 -0.46 7.42
CA PRO A 363 -2.97 -0.21 8.16
C PRO A 363 -2.93 -0.74 9.60
N LEU A 364 -1.94 -1.57 9.95
CA LEU A 364 -1.71 -2.03 11.31
C LEU A 364 -1.03 -0.99 12.21
N ASP A 365 -0.39 0.06 11.67
CA ASP A 365 0.22 1.14 12.44
C ASP A 365 -0.77 1.77 13.46
N PRO A 366 -1.87 2.43 13.04
CA PRO A 366 -2.79 3.07 13.98
C PRO A 366 -3.39 2.09 14.99
N ILE A 367 -3.46 0.80 14.66
CA ILE A 367 -4.00 -0.24 15.54
C ILE A 367 -2.96 -0.67 16.58
N ILE A 368 -1.72 -0.93 16.16
CA ILE A 368 -0.64 -1.51 16.97
C ILE A 368 0.11 -0.42 17.74
N ARG A 369 0.60 0.63 17.06
CA ARG A 369 1.38 1.71 17.69
C ARG A 369 0.50 2.64 18.53
N SER A 370 -0.76 2.89 18.11
CA SER A 370 -1.67 3.82 18.79
C SER A 370 -2.79 3.12 19.58
N GLN A 371 -3.84 2.62 18.93
CA GLN A 371 -5.11 2.21 19.58
C GLN A 371 -4.96 1.10 20.64
N LEU A 372 -4.08 0.11 20.40
CA LEU A 372 -3.77 -0.96 21.34
C LEU A 372 -2.46 -0.73 22.11
N ALA A 373 -1.66 0.27 21.72
CA ALA A 373 -0.33 0.58 22.29
C ALA A 373 0.54 -0.65 22.57
N LEU A 374 0.58 -1.61 21.63
CA LEU A 374 1.30 -2.87 21.81
C LEU A 374 2.81 -2.63 21.80
N ARG A 375 3.52 -3.35 22.66
CA ARG A 375 4.98 -3.35 22.66
C ARG A 375 5.50 -4.17 21.48
N TYR A 376 6.41 -3.60 20.71
CA TYR A 376 7.12 -4.28 19.63
C TYR A 376 8.63 -4.11 19.76
N HIS A 377 9.37 -5.02 19.14
CA HIS A 377 10.82 -4.97 18.97
C HIS A 377 11.11 -4.71 17.48
N LEU A 378 11.99 -3.75 17.18
CA LEU A 378 12.46 -3.48 15.82
C LEU A 378 13.60 -4.47 15.50
N LEU A 379 13.50 -5.11 14.34
CA LEU A 379 14.50 -6.03 13.84
C LEU A 379 15.61 -5.24 13.15
N ARG A 380 16.85 -5.65 13.40
CA ARG A 380 18.02 -5.11 12.70
C ARG A 380 18.53 -6.16 11.72
N ASP A 381 18.89 -5.72 10.53
CA ASP A 381 19.36 -6.59 9.44
C ASP A 381 20.81 -7.10 9.63
N ILE A 382 21.34 -6.95 10.84
CA ILE A 382 22.66 -7.42 11.27
C ILE A 382 22.56 -8.92 11.63
N SER A 383 22.64 -9.77 10.61
CA SER A 383 22.72 -11.24 10.75
C SER A 383 24.18 -11.72 10.70
N THR A 384 24.43 -13.00 11.04
CA THR A 384 25.69 -13.68 10.71
C THR A 384 25.34 -14.96 9.99
N ILE A 385 25.94 -15.21 8.83
CA ILE A 385 25.86 -16.51 8.17
C ILE A 385 27.06 -17.37 8.61
N TYR A 386 26.80 -18.62 8.96
CA TYR A 386 27.81 -19.61 9.28
C TYR A 386 27.91 -20.68 8.20
N ASP A 387 29.12 -21.06 7.82
CA ASP A 387 29.38 -22.16 6.89
C ASP A 387 29.28 -23.53 7.60
N ILE A 388 29.27 -24.62 6.84
CA ILE A 388 29.02 -25.99 7.29
C ILE A 388 30.07 -26.55 8.27
N ASP A 389 31.22 -25.88 8.41
CA ASP A 389 32.25 -26.19 9.40
C ASP A 389 32.09 -25.40 10.72
N GLY A 390 31.16 -24.45 10.79
CA GLY A 390 30.95 -23.53 11.92
C GLY A 390 31.77 -22.23 11.86
N SER A 391 32.53 -21.97 10.79
CA SER A 391 33.13 -20.66 10.57
C SER A 391 32.04 -19.62 10.27
N ALA A 392 32.27 -18.36 10.63
CA ALA A 392 31.47 -17.27 10.05
C ALA A 392 31.88 -17.09 8.58
N VAL A 393 30.93 -16.68 7.74
CA VAL A 393 31.21 -16.21 6.38
C VAL A 393 31.90 -14.83 6.46
N ASP A 394 32.76 -14.53 5.49
CA ASP A 394 33.43 -13.23 5.37
C ASP A 394 32.46 -12.19 4.79
N GLU A 395 32.39 -11.01 5.39
CA GLU A 395 31.40 -9.97 5.03
C GLU A 395 31.58 -9.43 3.59
N MET A 396 32.77 -9.54 2.99
CA MET A 396 32.98 -9.18 1.58
C MET A 396 32.52 -10.29 0.63
N GLN A 397 32.75 -11.56 0.99
CA GLN A 397 32.26 -12.71 0.22
C GLN A 397 30.73 -12.76 0.22
N ASP A 398 30.12 -12.63 1.40
CA ASP A 398 28.66 -12.59 1.59
C ASP A 398 28.03 -11.52 0.68
N ALA A 399 28.55 -10.28 0.72
CA ALA A 399 28.08 -9.20 -0.13
C ALA A 399 28.39 -9.40 -1.64
N MET A 400 29.40 -10.18 -2.03
CA MET A 400 29.69 -10.52 -3.43
C MET A 400 28.71 -11.54 -4.00
N ASP A 401 28.38 -12.57 -3.22
CA ASP A 401 27.40 -13.59 -3.59
C ASP A 401 25.96 -13.04 -3.54
N GLU A 402 25.64 -12.17 -2.57
CA GLU A 402 24.35 -11.47 -2.51
C GLU A 402 24.11 -10.60 -3.76
N ARG A 403 25.11 -9.81 -4.19
CA ARG A 403 25.00 -9.00 -5.43
C ARG A 403 24.82 -9.88 -6.66
N LEU A 404 25.53 -11.01 -6.74
CA LEU A 404 25.40 -11.95 -7.85
C LEU A 404 24.02 -12.63 -7.89
N TYR A 405 23.47 -12.98 -6.72
CA TYR A 405 22.10 -13.46 -6.58
C TYR A 405 21.07 -12.41 -7.01
N ASN A 406 21.24 -11.14 -6.60
CA ASN A 406 20.31 -10.07 -6.94
C ASN A 406 20.31 -9.78 -8.45
N ASP A 407 21.47 -9.72 -9.11
CA ASP A 407 21.55 -9.57 -10.57
C ASP A 407 20.83 -10.72 -11.33
N VAL A 408 20.99 -11.98 -10.88
CA VAL A 408 20.24 -13.11 -11.44
C VAL A 408 18.73 -12.93 -11.28
N LEU A 409 18.28 -12.39 -10.15
CA LEU A 409 16.87 -12.13 -9.87
C LEU A 409 16.33 -10.97 -10.72
N ASP A 410 17.06 -9.86 -10.81
CA ASP A 410 16.69 -8.67 -11.58
C ASP A 410 16.61 -8.98 -13.08
N ARG A 411 17.61 -9.68 -13.64
CA ARG A 411 17.59 -10.15 -15.05
C ARG A 411 16.49 -11.18 -15.32
N SER A 412 16.08 -11.95 -14.31
CA SER A 412 14.88 -12.81 -14.40
C SER A 412 13.59 -11.98 -14.34
N GLY A 413 13.59 -10.88 -13.58
CA GLY A 413 12.50 -9.91 -13.47
C GLY A 413 12.20 -9.14 -14.76
N ASN A 414 13.12 -9.10 -15.73
CA ASN A 414 12.86 -8.54 -17.06
C ASN A 414 11.75 -9.30 -17.85
N TYR A 415 11.34 -10.49 -17.39
CA TYR A 415 10.20 -11.25 -17.94
C TYR A 415 8.87 -11.05 -17.19
N ARG A 416 8.81 -10.12 -16.22
CA ARG A 416 7.58 -9.83 -15.44
C ARG A 416 6.47 -9.17 -16.27
N HIS A 417 5.22 -9.45 -15.91
CA HIS A 417 4.06 -8.80 -16.49
C HIS A 417 3.95 -7.35 -16.03
N LYS A 418 4.26 -6.39 -16.91
CA LYS A 418 4.08 -4.96 -16.63
C LYS A 418 2.59 -4.63 -16.45
N ALA A 419 2.16 -4.51 -15.19
CA ALA A 419 0.79 -4.15 -14.84
C ALA A 419 0.39 -2.79 -15.43
N ALA A 420 -0.70 -2.76 -16.19
CA ALA A 420 -1.20 -1.55 -16.84
C ALA A 420 -1.83 -0.60 -15.80
N ILE A 421 -1.04 0.35 -15.27
CA ILE A 421 -1.51 1.38 -14.34
C ILE A 421 -2.55 2.26 -15.05
N GLN A 422 -3.82 2.07 -14.70
CA GLN A 422 -4.93 2.88 -15.22
C GLN A 422 -4.82 4.31 -14.68
N SER A 423 -4.40 5.24 -15.54
CA SER A 423 -4.36 6.68 -15.26
C SER A 423 -5.73 7.17 -14.80
N THR A 424 -5.76 7.78 -13.62
CA THR A 424 -6.92 8.52 -13.08
C THR A 424 -6.68 10.02 -13.17
N ALA A 425 -7.74 10.81 -13.00
CA ALA A 425 -7.67 12.28 -13.06
C ALA A 425 -6.74 12.83 -11.96
N GLU A 426 -5.71 13.58 -12.38
CA GLU A 426 -4.78 14.28 -11.49
C GLU A 426 -5.26 15.71 -11.18
N GLY A 427 -4.94 16.19 -9.98
CA GLY A 427 -5.04 17.60 -9.61
C GLY A 427 -3.74 18.37 -9.84
N ASP A 428 -3.82 19.69 -9.83
CA ASP A 428 -2.66 20.57 -9.96
C ASP A 428 -1.70 20.38 -8.77
N ARG A 429 -0.52 19.81 -9.04
CA ARG A 429 0.49 19.48 -8.03
C ARG A 429 1.07 20.73 -7.34
N GLU A 430 1.19 21.87 -8.01
CA GLU A 430 1.66 23.12 -7.37
C GLU A 430 0.59 23.67 -6.41
N MET A 431 -0.67 23.66 -6.83
CA MET A 431 -1.80 24.11 -6.03
C MET A 431 -2.01 23.23 -4.80
N ILE A 432 -1.92 21.90 -4.95
CA ILE A 432 -1.97 20.94 -3.83
C ILE A 432 -0.80 21.19 -2.86
N ASN A 433 0.44 21.30 -3.35
CA ASN A 433 1.61 21.57 -2.51
C ASN A 433 1.52 22.90 -1.73
N HIS A 434 0.75 23.88 -2.21
CA HIS A 434 0.49 25.14 -1.50
C HIS A 434 -0.82 25.16 -0.70
N GLY A 435 -1.63 24.10 -0.75
CA GLY A 435 -2.94 24.00 -0.09
C GLY A 435 -4.02 24.90 -0.70
N ARG A 436 -3.88 25.26 -1.97
CA ARG A 436 -4.76 26.19 -2.70
C ARG A 436 -5.80 25.43 -3.53
N ASP A 437 -7.01 25.98 -3.59
CA ASP A 437 -8.13 25.42 -4.34
C ASP A 437 -8.35 26.17 -5.65
N ILE A 438 -8.96 25.51 -6.63
CA ILE A 438 -9.38 26.14 -7.89
C ILE A 438 -10.86 26.55 -7.74
N PRO A 439 -11.19 27.85 -7.79
CA PRO A 439 -12.56 28.35 -7.64
C PRO A 439 -13.30 28.54 -8.98
N ILE A 440 -12.69 28.09 -10.08
CA ILE A 440 -13.19 28.24 -11.44
C ILE A 440 -13.89 26.95 -11.83
N ASP A 441 -15.08 27.11 -12.38
CA ASP A 441 -15.86 26.06 -13.04
C ASP A 441 -16.06 26.46 -14.51
N ASP A 442 -16.05 25.49 -15.41
CA ASP A 442 -16.39 25.61 -16.83
C ASP A 442 -17.47 24.61 -17.27
N GLY A 443 -17.97 23.78 -16.35
CA GLY A 443 -19.01 22.79 -16.59
C GLY A 443 -18.54 21.48 -17.23
N VAL A 444 -17.24 21.30 -17.50
CA VAL A 444 -16.72 20.08 -18.14
C VAL A 444 -16.41 19.03 -17.07
N THR A 445 -17.15 17.91 -17.10
CA THR A 445 -16.96 16.80 -16.17
C THR A 445 -15.62 16.09 -16.39
N VAL A 446 -15.09 15.45 -15.34
CA VAL A 446 -13.88 14.61 -15.44
C VAL A 446 -14.01 13.57 -16.56
N HIS A 447 -15.18 12.93 -16.71
CA HIS A 447 -15.41 11.94 -17.77
C HIS A 447 -15.21 12.54 -19.17
N GLN A 448 -15.91 13.64 -19.48
CA GLN A 448 -15.81 14.33 -20.78
C GLN A 448 -14.39 14.84 -21.06
N TYR A 449 -13.70 15.34 -20.03
CA TYR A 449 -12.32 15.80 -20.15
C TYR A 449 -11.35 14.65 -20.47
N GLU A 450 -11.49 13.51 -19.77
CA GLU A 450 -10.63 12.34 -19.98
C GLU A 450 -10.91 11.66 -21.33
N GLU A 451 -12.16 11.58 -21.78
CA GLU A 451 -12.50 11.14 -23.15
C GLU A 451 -11.85 12.05 -24.21
N ALA A 452 -11.96 13.38 -24.05
CA ALA A 452 -11.33 14.33 -24.96
C ALA A 452 -9.80 14.34 -24.87
N ARG A 453 -9.23 13.99 -23.71
CA ARG A 453 -7.78 13.80 -23.54
C ARG A 453 -7.32 12.56 -24.31
N ALA A 454 -8.03 11.43 -24.17
CA ALA A 454 -7.76 10.20 -24.89
C ALA A 454 -7.93 10.35 -26.42
N ALA A 455 -8.95 11.09 -26.86
CA ALA A 455 -9.16 11.43 -28.27
C ALA A 455 -8.24 12.54 -28.81
N GLY A 456 -7.38 13.14 -27.98
CA GLY A 456 -6.54 14.29 -28.33
C GLY A 456 -7.29 15.63 -28.53
N THR A 457 -8.61 15.62 -28.50
CA THR A 457 -9.51 16.75 -28.77
C THR A 457 -9.75 17.70 -27.59
N HIS A 458 -9.18 17.45 -26.39
CA HIS A 458 -9.34 18.30 -25.19
C HIS A 458 -9.09 19.79 -25.45
N HIS A 459 -8.19 20.12 -26.38
CA HIS A 459 -7.89 21.49 -26.81
C HIS A 459 -9.08 22.23 -27.45
N LEU A 460 -10.08 21.50 -27.95
CA LEU A 460 -11.34 22.02 -28.53
C LEU A 460 -12.43 22.27 -27.49
N MET A 461 -12.36 21.63 -26.31
CA MET A 461 -13.32 21.86 -25.21
C MET A 461 -13.06 23.16 -24.45
N LEU A 462 -11.84 23.71 -24.55
CA LEU A 462 -11.49 24.99 -23.96
C LEU A 462 -12.26 26.15 -24.64
N PRO A 463 -13.09 26.93 -23.92
CA PRO A 463 -13.85 28.01 -24.53
C PRO A 463 -12.95 29.06 -25.19
N ALA A 464 -13.15 29.29 -26.49
CA ALA A 464 -12.34 30.21 -27.32
C ALA A 464 -12.26 31.67 -26.79
N ALA A 465 -13.15 32.04 -25.85
CA ALA A 465 -13.21 33.35 -25.20
C ALA A 465 -12.27 33.55 -23.99
N ARG A 466 -11.22 32.73 -23.79
CA ARG A 466 -10.24 32.92 -22.70
C ARG A 466 -8.76 33.13 -23.10
N PHE A 467 -8.46 33.41 -24.37
CA PHE A 467 -7.14 33.89 -24.78
C PHE A 467 -6.86 35.37 -24.39
N ARG A 468 -6.66 35.63 -23.09
CA ARG A 468 -5.87 36.81 -22.67
C ARG A 468 -4.38 36.46 -22.82
N ARG A 469 -3.71 37.09 -23.79
CA ARG A 469 -2.27 36.93 -24.07
C ARG A 469 -1.45 37.06 -22.77
N GLY A 470 -0.77 35.99 -22.33
CA GLY A 470 -0.13 36.04 -21.01
C GLY A 470 0.65 34.83 -20.48
N ILE A 471 0.93 33.77 -21.25
CA ILE A 471 1.98 32.77 -20.99
C ILE A 471 2.39 32.17 -22.36
N GLY A 472 3.69 31.98 -22.58
CA GLY A 472 4.22 31.48 -23.86
C GLY A 472 4.30 29.95 -23.92
N HIS A 473 4.25 29.40 -25.14
CA HIS A 473 4.42 27.97 -25.38
C HIS A 473 5.77 27.45 -24.86
N ASN A 474 5.74 26.57 -23.85
CA ASN A 474 6.81 25.63 -23.47
C ASN A 474 6.22 24.50 -22.57
N ALA A 475 4.97 24.10 -22.77
CA ALA A 475 4.32 23.00 -22.02
C ALA A 475 4.72 21.61 -22.58
N SER A 476 5.99 21.47 -22.96
CA SER A 476 6.54 20.32 -23.68
C SER A 476 7.98 20.11 -23.23
N ARG A 477 8.26 18.97 -22.58
CA ARG A 477 9.53 18.64 -21.89
C ARG A 477 9.93 19.61 -20.77
N ILE A 478 9.27 19.46 -19.63
CA ILE A 478 9.94 19.59 -18.33
C ILE A 478 10.02 18.17 -17.75
N LEU A 479 11.24 17.63 -17.62
CA LEU A 479 11.47 16.42 -16.83
C LEU A 479 11.31 16.77 -15.34
N PRO A 480 10.71 15.91 -14.52
CA PRO A 480 10.57 16.16 -13.09
C PRO A 480 11.95 16.17 -12.41
N PRO A 481 12.15 16.99 -11.35
CA PRO A 481 13.35 16.90 -10.53
C PRO A 481 13.37 15.57 -9.75
N PRO A 482 14.52 14.90 -9.60
CA PRO A 482 14.61 13.59 -8.95
C PRO A 482 14.57 13.71 -7.42
N SER A 483 13.37 13.85 -6.83
CA SER A 483 13.20 13.88 -5.36
C SER A 483 11.80 13.49 -4.84
N THR A 484 11.24 12.40 -5.36
CA THR A 484 10.39 11.44 -4.61
C THR A 484 10.08 10.27 -5.53
N ALA A 485 10.44 9.05 -5.16
CA ALA A 485 10.25 7.89 -6.03
C ALA A 485 8.77 7.61 -6.28
N GLN A 486 8.34 7.78 -7.54
CA GLN A 486 7.29 6.94 -8.11
C GLN A 486 7.97 5.65 -8.55
N ILE A 487 7.64 4.50 -7.96
CA ILE A 487 8.07 3.19 -8.45
C ILE A 487 7.17 2.86 -9.65
N SER A 488 7.49 3.44 -10.81
CA SER A 488 6.75 3.28 -12.05
C SER A 488 7.66 3.55 -13.24
N ASP A 489 8.19 2.48 -13.84
CA ASP A 489 9.09 2.48 -15.00
C ASP A 489 10.14 3.60 -14.98
N LEU A 490 11.25 3.35 -14.28
CA LEU A 490 12.53 3.71 -14.89
C LEU A 490 12.54 3.05 -16.27
N GLY A 491 12.56 3.84 -17.34
CA GLY A 491 12.99 3.33 -18.64
C GLY A 491 14.42 2.80 -18.48
N PRO A 492 14.82 1.76 -19.24
CA PRO A 492 16.07 1.05 -18.96
C PRO A 492 17.24 2.04 -18.89
N ASP A 493 17.81 2.17 -17.70
CA ASP A 493 19.23 2.44 -17.57
C ASP A 493 19.96 1.38 -18.43
N GLU A 494 21.06 1.75 -19.09
CA GLU A 494 21.79 0.80 -19.94
C GLU A 494 22.44 -0.29 -19.07
N GLU A 495 21.69 -1.36 -18.78
CA GLU A 495 22.11 -2.49 -17.96
C GLU A 495 23.49 -2.95 -18.42
N LEU A 496 24.46 -2.96 -17.49
CA LEU A 496 25.79 -3.41 -17.81
C LEU A 496 25.71 -4.91 -18.17
N PRO A 497 26.29 -5.34 -19.31
CA PRO A 497 26.45 -6.75 -19.64
C PRO A 497 26.99 -7.52 -18.43
N ALA A 498 26.40 -8.69 -18.15
CA ALA A 498 26.68 -9.53 -16.98
C ALA A 498 28.17 -9.62 -16.59
N ALA A 499 29.08 -9.74 -17.58
CA ALA A 499 30.52 -9.79 -17.36
C ALA A 499 31.13 -8.49 -16.77
N MET A 500 30.65 -7.31 -17.15
CA MET A 500 31.09 -6.04 -16.54
C MET A 500 30.43 -5.80 -15.18
N GLU A 501 29.17 -6.20 -14.98
CA GLU A 501 28.53 -6.08 -13.67
C GLU A 501 29.24 -6.97 -12.63
N CYS A 502 29.63 -8.18 -13.01
CA CYS A 502 30.49 -9.04 -12.17
C CYS A 502 31.82 -8.37 -11.80
N GLN A 503 32.44 -7.63 -12.71
CA GLN A 503 33.67 -6.87 -12.43
C GLN A 503 33.41 -5.69 -11.47
N SER A 504 32.26 -5.03 -11.59
CA SER A 504 31.74 -4.03 -10.63
C SER A 504 31.61 -4.63 -9.22
N MET A 505 31.03 -5.83 -9.12
CA MET A 505 30.89 -6.56 -7.86
C MET A 505 32.21 -7.00 -7.23
N GLY A 506 33.33 -7.01 -7.98
CA GLY A 506 34.66 -7.45 -7.53
C GLY A 506 35.08 -8.85 -8.00
N TRP A 507 34.28 -9.54 -8.83
CA TRP A 507 34.64 -10.85 -9.36
C TRP A 507 35.73 -10.76 -10.44
N LYS A 508 36.58 -11.79 -10.49
CA LYS A 508 37.53 -11.99 -11.60
C LYS A 508 36.89 -12.94 -12.61
N LEU A 509 36.76 -12.49 -13.86
CA LEU A 509 36.29 -13.32 -14.96
C LEU A 509 37.28 -14.45 -15.29
N ARG A 510 36.79 -15.55 -15.86
CA ARG A 510 37.63 -16.61 -16.43
C ARG A 510 38.32 -16.15 -17.72
N ASP A 511 39.45 -16.78 -18.04
CA ASP A 511 40.19 -16.51 -19.28
C ASP A 511 39.31 -16.73 -20.52
N GLY A 512 39.35 -15.77 -21.46
CA GLY A 512 38.58 -15.81 -22.70
C GLY A 512 37.14 -15.24 -22.63
N VAL A 513 36.63 -14.91 -21.44
CA VAL A 513 35.33 -14.23 -21.29
C VAL A 513 35.46 -12.78 -21.75
N SER A 514 34.51 -12.31 -22.57
CA SER A 514 34.47 -10.91 -23.01
C SER A 514 33.79 -10.03 -21.96
N PRO A 515 34.25 -8.80 -21.71
CA PRO A 515 33.48 -7.82 -20.92
C PRO A 515 32.11 -7.47 -21.52
N ARG A 516 31.87 -7.82 -22.80
CA ARG A 516 30.55 -7.69 -23.45
C ARG A 516 29.71 -8.97 -23.43
N THR A 517 30.14 -10.00 -22.70
CA THR A 517 29.32 -11.20 -22.50
C THR A 517 28.17 -10.88 -21.54
N ASP A 518 26.98 -11.35 -21.91
CA ASP A 518 25.73 -11.11 -21.18
C ASP A 518 24.88 -12.39 -21.13
N LEU A 519 23.87 -12.44 -20.25
CA LEU A 519 23.02 -13.62 -20.09
C LEU A 519 22.04 -13.79 -21.26
N GLN A 520 21.85 -15.03 -21.70
CA GLN A 520 20.87 -15.40 -22.73
C GLN A 520 19.71 -16.17 -22.08
N LEU A 521 18.78 -15.45 -21.47
CA LEU A 521 17.64 -16.01 -20.73
C LEU A 521 16.38 -16.20 -21.60
N ASP A 522 16.23 -15.50 -22.73
CA ASP A 522 15.03 -15.53 -23.58
C ASP A 522 14.59 -16.95 -23.94
N LYS A 523 15.56 -17.80 -24.30
CA LYS A 523 15.30 -19.19 -24.71
C LYS A 523 14.68 -20.04 -23.60
N ILE A 524 15.03 -19.79 -22.33
CA ILE A 524 14.43 -20.51 -21.20
C ILE A 524 13.12 -19.81 -20.77
N ALA A 525 13.11 -18.48 -20.67
CA ALA A 525 11.94 -17.70 -20.28
C ALA A 525 10.72 -17.96 -21.20
N GLN A 526 10.95 -18.02 -22.52
CA GLN A 526 9.90 -18.18 -23.54
C GLN A 526 9.61 -19.66 -23.88
N ASN A 527 10.24 -20.62 -23.19
CA ASN A 527 10.09 -22.06 -23.46
C ASN A 527 8.70 -22.63 -23.08
N SER A 528 7.93 -21.92 -22.26
CA SER A 528 6.60 -22.32 -21.80
C SER A 528 5.77 -21.10 -21.42
N PRO A 529 4.45 -21.07 -21.69
CA PRO A 529 3.57 -20.01 -21.18
C PRO A 529 3.39 -20.06 -19.65
N ILE A 530 3.73 -21.20 -19.02
CA ILE A 530 3.73 -21.42 -17.57
C ILE A 530 5.16 -21.60 -17.05
N GLN A 531 6.11 -20.78 -17.53
CA GLN A 531 7.51 -20.88 -17.10
C GLN A 531 7.69 -20.42 -15.65
N THR A 532 8.58 -21.11 -14.93
CA THR A 532 8.85 -20.89 -13.52
C THR A 532 10.01 -19.91 -13.31
N LEU A 533 9.98 -19.16 -12.20
CA LEU A 533 11.10 -18.32 -11.80
C LEU A 533 12.37 -19.16 -11.57
N GLY A 534 12.23 -20.29 -10.87
CA GLY A 534 13.35 -21.18 -10.55
C GLY A 534 14.11 -21.68 -11.79
N ALA A 535 13.42 -22.05 -12.87
CA ALA A 535 14.05 -22.54 -14.09
C ALA A 535 14.88 -21.47 -14.82
N VAL A 536 14.49 -20.19 -14.73
CA VAL A 536 15.25 -19.08 -15.34
C VAL A 536 16.43 -18.68 -14.45
N MET A 537 16.22 -18.59 -13.13
CA MET A 537 17.29 -18.27 -12.18
C MET A 537 18.39 -19.35 -12.16
N ASP A 538 18.03 -20.65 -12.18
CA ASP A 538 19.00 -21.76 -12.23
C ASP A 538 19.81 -21.74 -13.54
N GLU A 539 19.21 -21.35 -14.67
CA GLU A 539 19.92 -21.16 -15.94
C GLU A 539 20.83 -19.91 -15.91
N GLY A 540 20.41 -18.83 -15.25
CA GLY A 540 21.25 -17.65 -15.00
C GLY A 540 22.50 -17.99 -14.18
N VAL A 541 22.34 -18.72 -13.07
CA VAL A 541 23.48 -19.23 -12.26
C VAL A 541 24.35 -20.18 -13.09
N ARG A 542 23.75 -21.07 -13.90
CA ARG A 542 24.51 -21.95 -14.81
C ARG A 542 25.36 -21.14 -15.80
N GLN A 543 24.84 -20.05 -16.36
CA GLN A 543 25.60 -19.17 -17.25
C GLN A 543 26.71 -18.42 -16.49
N TYR A 544 26.44 -17.93 -15.27
CA TYR A 544 27.46 -17.31 -14.42
C TYR A 544 28.63 -18.24 -14.08
N GLN A 545 28.40 -19.53 -13.86
CA GLN A 545 29.46 -20.52 -13.64
C GLN A 545 30.45 -20.63 -14.82
N HIS A 546 30.02 -20.30 -16.05
CA HIS A 546 30.90 -20.28 -17.23
C HIS A 546 31.72 -18.99 -17.32
N MET A 547 31.25 -17.89 -16.72
CA MET A 547 31.96 -16.61 -16.69
C MET A 547 32.87 -16.45 -15.47
N LEU A 548 32.50 -17.05 -14.33
CA LEU A 548 33.10 -16.82 -13.01
C LEU A 548 33.72 -18.10 -12.43
N PRO A 549 34.83 -18.00 -11.68
CA PRO A 549 35.49 -19.11 -10.99
C PRO A 549 34.79 -19.48 -9.67
N LEU A 550 33.46 -19.61 -9.70
CA LEU A 550 32.65 -19.93 -8.51
C LEU A 550 33.11 -21.25 -7.85
N THR A 551 33.07 -21.26 -6.53
CA THR A 551 33.44 -22.36 -5.64
C THR A 551 32.20 -23.00 -5.03
N PRO A 552 32.31 -24.19 -4.41
CA PRO A 552 31.21 -24.80 -3.66
C PRO A 552 30.73 -23.96 -2.46
N LYS A 553 31.52 -23.01 -1.94
CA LYS A 553 31.07 -22.11 -0.86
C LYS A 553 30.13 -21.04 -1.39
N ASP A 554 30.50 -20.43 -2.52
CA ASP A 554 29.71 -19.43 -3.25
C ASP A 554 28.36 -20.05 -3.65
N MET A 555 28.36 -21.32 -4.12
CA MET A 555 27.14 -22.08 -4.40
C MET A 555 26.26 -22.34 -3.16
N ARG A 556 26.85 -22.49 -1.97
CA ARG A 556 26.09 -22.57 -0.71
C ARG A 556 25.46 -21.23 -0.34
N LEU A 557 26.18 -20.12 -0.52
CA LEU A 557 25.68 -18.76 -0.29
C LEU A 557 24.53 -18.41 -1.23
N LEU A 558 24.72 -18.60 -2.55
CA LEU A 558 23.64 -18.44 -3.54
C LEU A 558 22.41 -19.28 -3.15
N ASN A 559 22.57 -20.54 -2.71
CA ASN A 559 21.43 -21.36 -2.28
C ASN A 559 20.82 -20.95 -0.94
N TRP A 560 21.54 -20.22 -0.08
CA TRP A 560 20.97 -19.59 1.10
C TRP A 560 20.05 -18.42 0.75
N HIS A 561 20.43 -17.58 -0.23
CA HIS A 561 19.54 -16.53 -0.75
C HIS A 561 18.31 -17.11 -1.46
N TYR A 562 18.48 -18.17 -2.26
CA TYR A 562 17.33 -18.90 -2.83
C TYR A 562 16.42 -19.46 -1.73
N ALA A 563 16.97 -20.08 -0.69
CA ALA A 563 16.20 -20.56 0.46
C ALA A 563 15.45 -19.43 1.19
N ASN A 564 16.00 -18.22 1.20
CA ASN A 564 15.35 -17.03 1.76
C ASN A 564 14.19 -16.52 0.89
N LEU A 565 14.30 -16.62 -0.44
CA LEU A 565 13.19 -16.34 -1.37
C LEU A 565 12.09 -17.42 -1.29
N GLU A 566 12.47 -18.69 -1.09
CA GLU A 566 11.55 -19.80 -0.81
C GLU A 566 10.87 -19.68 0.57
N TYR A 567 11.52 -19.03 1.54
CA TYR A 567 10.91 -18.63 2.81
C TYR A 567 9.87 -17.53 2.61
N ALA A 568 10.24 -16.44 1.92
CA ALA A 568 9.34 -15.31 1.65
C ALA A 568 8.04 -15.80 0.99
N ASN A 569 8.17 -16.62 -0.05
CA ASN A 569 7.04 -17.17 -0.82
C ASN A 569 6.41 -18.46 -0.23
N ALA A 570 7.01 -19.06 0.80
CA ALA A 570 6.64 -20.37 1.36
C ALA A 570 6.47 -21.50 0.31
N THR A 571 7.26 -21.50 -0.75
CA THR A 571 7.22 -22.51 -1.82
C THR A 571 8.58 -22.65 -2.49
N ASN A 572 8.79 -23.74 -3.24
CA ASN A 572 9.98 -23.91 -4.09
C ASN A 572 9.91 -22.94 -5.28
N LEU A 573 11.05 -22.35 -5.69
CA LEU A 573 11.08 -21.41 -6.83
C LEU A 573 10.60 -22.04 -8.15
N ASN A 574 10.69 -23.37 -8.28
CA ASN A 574 10.15 -24.13 -9.41
C ASN A 574 8.62 -24.29 -9.39
N ALA A 575 7.92 -23.63 -8.47
CA ALA A 575 6.46 -23.48 -8.48
C ALA A 575 6.01 -22.02 -8.71
N LEU A 576 6.90 -21.04 -8.59
CA LEU A 576 6.58 -19.61 -8.77
C LEU A 576 6.49 -19.23 -10.24
N SER A 577 5.52 -18.37 -10.60
CA SER A 577 5.44 -17.79 -11.95
C SER A 577 6.61 -16.86 -12.23
N LEU A 578 7.33 -17.09 -13.33
CA LEU A 578 8.34 -16.15 -13.83
C LEU A 578 7.76 -14.75 -14.04
N SER A 579 6.52 -14.65 -14.51
CA SER A 579 5.93 -13.41 -14.99
C SER A 579 5.08 -12.67 -13.96
N GLY A 580 4.93 -13.19 -12.73
CA GLY A 580 4.05 -12.56 -11.74
C GLY A 580 4.26 -12.96 -10.29
N TRP A 581 5.36 -13.62 -9.92
CA TRP A 581 5.69 -13.87 -8.51
C TRP A 581 5.80 -12.57 -7.68
N ASP A 582 6.18 -11.47 -8.34
CA ASP A 582 6.39 -10.11 -7.80
C ASP A 582 5.20 -9.16 -8.06
N GLN A 583 3.98 -9.68 -8.30
CA GLN A 583 2.82 -8.86 -8.68
C GLN A 583 2.42 -7.76 -7.66
N ASP A 584 2.85 -7.87 -6.40
CA ASP A 584 2.62 -6.92 -5.32
C ASP A 584 3.79 -5.95 -5.09
N MET A 585 4.90 -6.08 -5.84
CA MET A 585 6.00 -5.12 -5.85
C MET A 585 5.51 -3.68 -6.13
N GLY A 586 6.09 -2.72 -5.41
CA GLY A 586 5.68 -1.32 -5.37
C GLY A 586 4.56 -1.04 -4.35
N ASN A 587 4.05 -2.06 -3.65
CA ASN A 587 3.11 -1.91 -2.52
C ASN A 587 3.80 -2.13 -1.15
N GLU A 588 5.12 -2.33 -1.07
CA GLU A 588 5.82 -2.45 0.21
C GLU A 588 5.60 -1.24 1.13
N PHE A 589 5.64 -1.49 2.45
CA PHE A 589 5.63 -0.45 3.47
C PHE A 589 7.04 -0.08 3.92
N GLU A 590 7.26 1.20 4.21
CA GLU A 590 8.56 1.70 4.67
C GLU A 590 8.76 1.51 6.18
N GLY A 591 10.02 1.61 6.61
CA GLY A 591 10.44 1.53 8.01
C GLY A 591 10.81 0.11 8.45
N GLU A 592 11.57 0.03 9.55
CA GLU A 592 12.12 -1.21 10.08
C GLU A 592 11.04 -2.29 10.34
N HIS A 593 11.35 -3.53 9.96
CA HIS A 593 10.52 -4.69 10.28
C HIS A 593 10.43 -4.90 11.79
N SER A 594 9.29 -5.37 12.31
CA SER A 594 9.10 -5.50 13.76
C SER A 594 8.35 -6.76 14.19
N GLN A 595 8.50 -7.13 15.47
CA GLN A 595 7.84 -8.27 16.09
C GLN A 595 7.14 -7.86 17.40
N VAL A 596 5.94 -8.37 17.67
CA VAL A 596 5.17 -8.02 18.87
C VAL A 596 5.68 -8.74 20.12
N ILE A 597 6.09 -7.99 21.14
CA ILE A 597 6.61 -8.49 22.42
C ILE A 597 5.44 -9.08 23.24
N GLY A 598 5.62 -10.31 23.75
CA GLY A 598 4.54 -11.08 24.41
C GLY A 598 3.52 -11.69 23.44
N GLY A 599 3.76 -11.59 22.13
CA GLY A 599 3.09 -12.36 21.09
C GLY A 599 2.11 -11.58 20.22
N TYR A 600 2.16 -11.82 18.91
CA TYR A 600 1.38 -11.15 17.86
C TYR A 600 -0.13 -11.48 17.93
N GLN A 601 -0.53 -12.57 18.59
CA GLN A 601 -1.95 -12.85 18.87
C GLN A 601 -2.62 -11.79 19.78
N GLN A 602 -1.87 -10.81 20.31
CA GLN A 602 -2.43 -9.60 20.91
C GLN A 602 -3.26 -8.77 19.92
N LEU A 603 -2.88 -8.66 18.63
CA LEU A 603 -3.64 -7.93 17.61
C LEU A 603 -5.08 -8.47 17.43
N PRO A 604 -5.31 -9.76 17.08
CA PRO A 604 -6.66 -10.29 16.94
C PRO A 604 -7.43 -10.31 18.26
N ARG A 605 -6.77 -10.40 19.43
CA ARG A 605 -7.44 -10.22 20.73
C ARG A 605 -7.92 -8.78 20.94
N GLY A 606 -7.14 -7.79 20.51
CA GLY A 606 -7.56 -6.38 20.51
C GLY A 606 -8.78 -6.15 19.62
N LEU A 607 -8.69 -6.56 18.36
CA LEU A 607 -9.79 -6.48 17.39
C LEU A 607 -11.06 -7.21 17.86
N TRP A 608 -10.93 -8.29 18.62
CA TRP A 608 -12.06 -9.01 19.24
C TRP A 608 -12.68 -8.28 20.44
N ALA A 609 -11.87 -7.62 21.26
CA ALA A 609 -12.29 -7.10 22.57
C ALA A 609 -12.65 -5.60 22.60
N PHE A 610 -12.06 -4.78 21.71
CA PHE A 610 -12.12 -3.32 21.80
C PHE A 610 -12.62 -2.66 20.50
N PRO A 611 -13.46 -1.60 20.59
CA PRO A 611 -13.95 -0.95 21.82
C PRO A 611 -14.97 -1.82 22.60
N THR A 612 -15.71 -2.67 21.89
CA THR A 612 -16.76 -3.58 22.39
C THR A 612 -16.41 -5.03 22.08
N LYS A 613 -16.90 -6.00 22.85
CA LYS A 613 -16.60 -7.42 22.60
C LYS A 613 -17.50 -8.02 21.51
N LEU A 614 -16.92 -8.58 20.45
CA LEU A 614 -17.65 -9.24 19.35
C LEU A 614 -18.20 -10.63 19.75
N ASP A 615 -19.34 -11.02 19.18
CA ASP A 615 -19.88 -12.39 19.22
C ASP A 615 -19.02 -13.32 18.35
N VAL A 616 -18.01 -13.93 18.97
CA VAL A 616 -17.14 -14.94 18.34
C VAL A 616 -17.34 -16.27 19.05
N ARG A 617 -17.76 -17.27 18.28
CA ARG A 617 -18.08 -18.62 18.76
C ARG A 617 -17.00 -19.59 18.30
N THR A 618 -16.29 -20.17 19.25
CA THR A 618 -15.17 -21.08 19.01
C THR A 618 -15.61 -22.53 19.14
N ASN A 619 -14.92 -23.42 18.41
CA ASN A 619 -15.33 -24.81 18.17
C ASN A 619 -16.63 -24.93 17.35
N GLU A 620 -16.87 -23.96 16.45
CA GLU A 620 -17.94 -23.98 15.44
C GLU A 620 -17.33 -24.30 14.06
N THR A 621 -17.12 -25.60 13.76
CA THR A 621 -16.67 -25.99 12.42
C THR A 621 -17.84 -25.86 11.45
N VAL A 622 -17.73 -24.95 10.49
CA VAL A 622 -18.63 -24.88 9.33
C VAL A 622 -18.30 -26.03 8.37
N VAL A 623 -19.31 -26.75 7.90
CA VAL A 623 -19.17 -27.90 7.00
C VAL A 623 -19.83 -27.71 5.63
N ASN A 624 -20.93 -26.96 5.56
CA ASN A 624 -21.64 -26.66 4.32
C ASN A 624 -22.24 -25.23 4.36
N ILE A 625 -22.21 -24.51 3.24
CA ILE A 625 -22.86 -23.22 3.06
C ILE A 625 -23.88 -23.31 1.91
N THR A 626 -25.17 -23.16 2.24
CA THR A 626 -26.29 -23.14 1.28
C THR A 626 -26.72 -21.72 0.95
N TYR A 627 -26.56 -21.25 -0.29
CA TYR A 627 -26.71 -19.82 -0.68
C TYR A 627 -27.46 -19.61 -2.02
N ASP A 628 -27.87 -18.37 -2.33
CA ASP A 628 -28.43 -17.99 -3.65
C ASP A 628 -27.35 -17.41 -4.57
N ALA A 629 -26.72 -18.27 -5.37
CA ALA A 629 -25.71 -17.86 -6.34
C ALA A 629 -26.23 -16.92 -7.46
N ALA A 630 -27.54 -16.78 -7.62
CA ALA A 630 -28.12 -15.85 -8.60
C ALA A 630 -28.37 -14.44 -8.03
N GLY A 631 -28.38 -14.28 -6.69
CA GLY A 631 -28.70 -13.01 -6.02
C GLY A 631 -30.11 -12.46 -6.30
N LYS A 632 -31.02 -13.29 -6.86
CA LYS A 632 -32.34 -12.85 -7.35
C LYS A 632 -33.44 -12.99 -6.29
N SER A 633 -33.27 -13.87 -5.31
CA SER A 633 -34.30 -14.13 -4.30
C SER A 633 -34.10 -13.24 -3.07
N LYS A 634 -34.74 -12.06 -3.07
CA LYS A 634 -34.76 -11.11 -1.93
C LYS A 634 -35.26 -11.69 -0.59
N ASN A 635 -35.80 -12.91 -0.59
CA ASN A 635 -36.35 -13.59 0.58
C ASN A 635 -35.56 -14.86 0.98
N ARG A 636 -34.54 -15.29 0.23
CA ARG A 636 -33.81 -16.54 0.51
C ARG A 636 -32.52 -16.29 1.28
N LYS A 637 -32.60 -16.41 2.61
CA LYS A 637 -31.43 -16.36 3.50
C LYS A 637 -30.45 -17.50 3.19
N THR A 638 -29.17 -17.18 3.24
CA THR A 638 -28.08 -18.17 3.16
C THR A 638 -27.96 -18.89 4.48
N THR A 639 -27.87 -20.22 4.48
CA THR A 639 -27.76 -21.02 5.71
C THR A 639 -26.40 -21.69 5.79
N VAL A 640 -25.68 -21.37 6.87
CA VAL A 640 -24.37 -21.91 7.22
C VAL A 640 -24.59 -23.07 8.18
N HIS A 641 -24.15 -24.26 7.80
CA HIS A 641 -24.29 -25.48 8.61
C HIS A 641 -22.99 -25.72 9.39
N THR A 642 -23.08 -25.76 10.72
CA THR A 642 -21.96 -26.14 11.59
C THR A 642 -22.16 -27.54 12.18
N GLU A 643 -21.10 -28.11 12.77
CA GLU A 643 -21.17 -29.34 13.60
C GLU A 643 -22.24 -29.25 14.72
N ASN A 644 -22.65 -28.04 15.14
CA ASN A 644 -23.66 -27.79 16.17
C ASN A 644 -25.04 -27.37 15.62
N GLY A 645 -25.20 -27.19 14.30
CA GLY A 645 -26.47 -26.93 13.63
C GLY A 645 -26.47 -25.80 12.58
N PRO A 646 -27.62 -25.54 11.93
CA PRO A 646 -27.76 -24.51 10.90
C PRO A 646 -27.96 -23.10 11.49
N ILE A 647 -27.31 -22.10 10.89
CA ILE A 647 -27.50 -20.67 11.16
C ILE A 647 -27.85 -19.95 9.85
N SER A 648 -29.05 -19.39 9.76
CA SER A 648 -29.47 -18.59 8.60
C SER A 648 -29.03 -17.12 8.74
N ALA A 649 -28.50 -16.57 7.66
CA ALA A 649 -27.92 -15.24 7.55
C ALA A 649 -28.41 -14.54 6.27
N ASP A 650 -28.42 -13.20 6.30
CA ASP A 650 -28.76 -12.36 5.15
C ASP A 650 -27.53 -12.13 4.25
N HIS A 651 -26.33 -12.06 4.84
CA HIS A 651 -25.04 -12.09 4.14
C HIS A 651 -24.07 -13.04 4.87
N VAL A 652 -23.14 -13.66 4.12
CA VAL A 652 -22.07 -14.49 4.68
C VAL A 652 -20.72 -14.04 4.15
N VAL A 653 -19.71 -13.94 5.03
CA VAL A 653 -18.31 -13.70 4.65
C VAL A 653 -17.49 -14.95 4.92
N TYR A 654 -16.93 -15.56 3.89
CA TYR A 654 -15.98 -16.66 4.04
C TYR A 654 -14.56 -16.13 4.20
N THR A 655 -13.89 -16.48 5.30
CA THR A 655 -12.49 -16.10 5.58
C THR A 655 -11.56 -17.29 5.86
N GLY A 656 -11.97 -18.49 5.44
CA GLY A 656 -11.09 -19.65 5.38
C GLY A 656 -9.95 -19.44 4.38
N SER A 657 -8.84 -20.13 4.59
CA SER A 657 -7.68 -20.13 3.71
C SER A 657 -7.97 -20.65 2.29
N LEU A 658 -7.15 -20.25 1.31
CA LEU A 658 -7.14 -20.87 -0.02
C LEU A 658 -6.90 -22.39 0.06
N GLY A 659 -6.03 -22.86 0.97
CA GLY A 659 -5.83 -24.30 1.21
C GLY A 659 -7.10 -25.06 1.63
N THR A 660 -7.99 -24.45 2.42
CA THR A 660 -9.29 -25.05 2.78
C THR A 660 -10.30 -25.05 1.63
N LEU A 661 -10.18 -24.13 0.66
CA LEU A 661 -10.97 -24.14 -0.57
C LEU A 661 -10.45 -25.19 -1.56
N LYS A 662 -9.13 -25.27 -1.79
CA LYS A 662 -8.49 -26.33 -2.60
C LYS A 662 -8.80 -27.73 -2.08
N HIS A 663 -8.72 -27.95 -0.77
CA HIS A 663 -9.09 -29.23 -0.14
C HIS A 663 -10.62 -29.47 -0.14
N ARG A 664 -11.45 -28.49 -0.48
CA ARG A 664 -12.92 -28.56 -0.39
C ARG A 664 -13.38 -28.94 1.03
N SER A 665 -12.72 -28.38 2.04
CA SER A 665 -13.01 -28.63 3.48
C SER A 665 -14.38 -28.10 3.93
N VAL A 666 -15.04 -27.28 3.10
CA VAL A 666 -16.40 -26.78 3.28
C VAL A 666 -17.13 -26.96 1.96
N GLU A 667 -18.31 -27.57 2.01
CA GLU A 667 -19.19 -27.72 0.85
C GLU A 667 -19.91 -26.40 0.54
N PHE A 668 -20.08 -26.09 -0.75
CA PHE A 668 -20.84 -24.93 -1.21
C PHE A 668 -22.01 -25.44 -2.07
N ALA A 669 -23.23 -25.03 -1.71
CA ALA A 669 -24.47 -25.50 -2.34
C ALA A 669 -25.35 -24.31 -2.79
N PRO A 670 -25.45 -24.02 -4.10
CA PRO A 670 -24.82 -24.73 -5.23
C PRO A 670 -23.30 -24.57 -5.25
N ALA A 671 -22.61 -25.39 -6.04
CA ALA A 671 -21.15 -25.30 -6.20
C ALA A 671 -20.71 -23.88 -6.62
N LEU A 672 -19.51 -23.48 -6.18
CA LEU A 672 -18.93 -22.18 -6.58
C LEU A 672 -18.80 -22.08 -8.11
N PRO A 673 -18.97 -20.89 -8.71
CA PRO A 673 -18.85 -20.72 -10.16
C PRO A 673 -17.47 -21.13 -10.69
N GLN A 674 -17.42 -21.61 -11.94
CA GLN A 674 -16.16 -22.10 -12.53
C GLN A 674 -15.04 -21.05 -12.61
N TRP A 675 -15.37 -19.75 -12.69
CA TRP A 675 -14.38 -18.68 -12.63
C TRP A 675 -13.72 -18.57 -11.24
N LYS A 676 -14.48 -18.80 -10.17
CA LYS A 676 -13.96 -18.83 -8.78
C LYS A 676 -13.15 -20.11 -8.55
N ILE A 677 -13.67 -21.26 -8.99
CA ILE A 677 -12.96 -22.55 -8.87
C ILE A 677 -11.64 -22.51 -9.65
N GLY A 678 -11.63 -21.96 -10.87
CA GLY A 678 -10.41 -21.81 -11.65
C GLY A 678 -9.32 -20.97 -10.95
N ALA A 679 -9.69 -19.87 -10.28
CA ALA A 679 -8.74 -19.08 -9.49
C ALA A 679 -8.29 -19.82 -8.20
N VAL A 680 -9.19 -20.56 -7.55
CA VAL A 680 -8.87 -21.45 -6.41
C VAL A 680 -7.88 -22.55 -6.83
N ASP A 681 -8.04 -23.12 -8.02
CA ASP A 681 -7.20 -24.22 -8.51
C ASP A 681 -5.83 -23.71 -8.98
N ARG A 682 -5.76 -22.57 -9.70
CA ARG A 682 -4.51 -21.98 -10.20
C ARG A 682 -3.62 -21.30 -9.15
N LEU A 683 -4.18 -20.57 -8.18
CA LEU A 683 -3.34 -19.85 -7.22
C LEU A 683 -2.53 -20.82 -6.36
N GLY A 684 -1.26 -20.51 -6.09
CA GLY A 684 -0.41 -21.31 -5.23
C GLY A 684 -0.86 -21.24 -3.76
N PHE A 685 -0.66 -22.32 -3.00
CA PHE A 685 -0.78 -22.28 -1.54
C PHE A 685 0.39 -23.01 -0.89
N GLY A 686 1.27 -22.23 -0.26
CA GLY A 686 2.58 -22.63 0.23
C GLY A 686 2.54 -23.40 1.55
N VAL A 687 3.72 -23.85 1.96
CA VAL A 687 3.99 -24.42 3.29
C VAL A 687 5.35 -23.91 3.74
N LEU A 688 5.37 -23.36 4.94
CA LEU A 688 6.56 -22.99 5.69
C LEU A 688 6.39 -23.55 7.11
N ASN A 689 7.40 -24.21 7.65
CA ASN A 689 7.37 -24.72 9.02
C ASN A 689 8.50 -24.19 9.88
N LYS A 690 8.32 -24.34 11.20
CA LYS A 690 9.20 -23.79 12.24
C LYS A 690 9.51 -24.85 13.27
N VAL A 691 10.72 -24.80 13.81
CA VAL A 691 11.16 -25.59 14.95
C VAL A 691 11.56 -24.64 16.07
N VAL A 692 10.74 -24.59 17.12
CA VAL A 692 10.97 -23.78 18.31
C VAL A 692 11.79 -24.57 19.31
N LEU A 693 12.86 -23.96 19.81
CA LEU A 693 13.79 -24.54 20.78
C LEU A 693 13.93 -23.56 21.96
N VAL A 694 13.44 -23.94 23.14
CA VAL A 694 13.59 -23.15 24.37
C VAL A 694 14.75 -23.72 25.19
N PHE A 695 15.71 -22.88 25.57
CA PHE A 695 16.90 -23.29 26.33
C PHE A 695 16.92 -22.67 27.73
N GLU A 696 17.68 -23.24 28.66
CA GLU A 696 17.84 -22.64 29.99
C GLU A 696 18.65 -21.33 29.95
N GLN A 697 19.72 -21.31 29.15
CA GLN A 697 20.60 -20.16 28.93
C GLN A 697 20.93 -20.02 27.44
N PRO A 698 21.18 -18.79 26.94
CA PRO A 698 21.56 -18.58 25.54
C PRO A 698 23.05 -18.88 25.32
N PHE A 699 23.36 -19.64 24.26
CA PHE A 699 24.73 -19.88 23.80
C PHE A 699 25.11 -19.05 22.55
N TRP A 700 24.12 -18.54 21.81
CA TRP A 700 24.30 -17.68 20.63
C TRP A 700 24.58 -16.22 21.00
N ASP A 701 24.85 -15.35 20.03
CA ASP A 701 24.93 -13.91 20.27
C ASP A 701 23.53 -13.32 20.54
N THR A 702 23.32 -12.82 21.76
CA THR A 702 22.03 -12.24 22.16
C THR A 702 21.81 -10.81 21.63
N ASN A 703 22.80 -10.24 20.94
CA ASN A 703 22.74 -8.92 20.31
C ASN A 703 22.32 -8.97 18.84
N ARG A 704 22.34 -10.11 18.15
CA ARG A 704 21.79 -10.26 16.78
C ARG A 704 20.37 -10.81 16.85
N ASP A 705 19.48 -10.33 15.98
CA ASP A 705 18.06 -10.75 15.98
C ASP A 705 17.83 -12.05 15.18
N MET A 706 18.78 -12.42 14.31
CA MET A 706 18.80 -13.69 13.57
C MET A 706 20.23 -14.11 13.18
N PHE A 707 20.41 -15.37 12.79
CA PHE A 707 21.63 -15.89 12.14
C PHE A 707 21.29 -16.97 11.11
N GLY A 708 22.07 -17.04 10.03
CA GLY A 708 21.91 -18.01 8.94
C GLY A 708 22.88 -19.19 9.05
N LEU A 709 22.48 -20.37 8.57
CA LEU A 709 23.35 -21.52 8.35
C LEU A 709 23.36 -21.89 6.87
N LEU A 710 24.55 -22.02 6.28
CA LEU A 710 24.71 -22.64 4.97
C LEU A 710 24.41 -24.14 5.04
N ARG A 711 23.84 -24.68 3.97
CA ARG A 711 23.56 -26.12 3.81
C ARG A 711 24.36 -26.65 2.63
N ASP A 712 25.03 -27.78 2.80
CA ASP A 712 25.72 -28.43 1.68
C ASP A 712 24.72 -29.16 0.75
N ALA A 713 25.16 -29.47 -0.46
CA ALA A 713 24.37 -30.23 -1.42
C ALA A 713 24.25 -31.72 -1.03
N GLU A 714 23.27 -32.42 -1.59
CA GLU A 714 23.15 -33.89 -1.45
C GLU A 714 24.35 -34.64 -2.07
N VAL A 715 25.09 -33.97 -2.95
CA VAL A 715 26.38 -34.40 -3.48
C VAL A 715 27.43 -33.39 -2.98
N PRO A 716 28.33 -33.76 -2.04
CA PRO A 716 29.31 -32.83 -1.47
C PRO A 716 30.17 -32.14 -2.53
N GLY A 717 30.35 -30.83 -2.40
CA GLY A 717 31.12 -30.04 -3.37
C GLY A 717 30.43 -29.81 -4.72
N SER A 718 29.13 -30.10 -4.84
CA SER A 718 28.35 -29.89 -6.06
C SER A 718 28.27 -28.42 -6.49
N MET A 719 28.41 -28.20 -7.79
CA MET A 719 28.09 -26.92 -8.46
C MET A 719 26.66 -26.89 -9.07
N SER A 720 25.89 -27.99 -9.03
CA SER A 720 24.53 -28.01 -9.58
C SER A 720 23.47 -27.57 -8.55
N GLN A 721 22.64 -26.61 -8.95
CA GLN A 721 21.46 -26.12 -8.20
C GLN A 721 20.50 -27.26 -7.78
N ALA A 722 20.32 -28.26 -8.66
CA ALA A 722 19.43 -29.39 -8.43
C ALA A 722 19.81 -30.21 -7.19
N HIS A 723 21.10 -30.27 -6.83
CA HIS A 723 21.57 -30.98 -5.63
C HIS A 723 21.39 -30.18 -4.32
N TYR A 724 21.01 -28.90 -4.40
CA TYR A 724 20.69 -28.05 -3.24
C TYR A 724 19.19 -27.89 -3.00
N ALA A 725 18.38 -27.82 -4.07
CA ALA A 725 16.97 -27.42 -4.03
C ALA A 725 16.12 -28.14 -2.95
N LYS A 726 16.35 -29.44 -2.76
CA LYS A 726 15.62 -30.27 -1.79
C LYS A 726 15.92 -29.93 -0.31
N ASN A 727 17.11 -29.43 0.00
CA ASN A 727 17.58 -29.27 1.39
C ASN A 727 18.04 -27.84 1.75
N ARG A 728 18.17 -26.91 0.80
CA ARG A 728 18.65 -25.54 1.05
C ARG A 728 17.84 -24.80 2.12
N GLY A 729 16.51 -24.97 2.14
CA GLY A 729 15.61 -24.39 3.14
C GLY A 729 15.60 -25.08 4.52
N ARG A 730 16.45 -26.09 4.76
CA ARG A 730 16.44 -26.92 5.98
C ARG A 730 17.31 -26.28 7.09
N PHE A 731 16.68 -25.65 8.07
CA PHE A 731 17.33 -24.90 9.16
C PHE A 731 18.22 -23.73 8.69
N TYR A 732 17.96 -23.19 7.51
CA TYR A 732 18.81 -22.17 6.87
C TYR A 732 18.88 -20.83 7.64
N LEU A 733 17.85 -20.52 8.45
CA LEU A 733 17.75 -19.29 9.25
C LEU A 733 17.18 -19.58 10.65
N PHE A 734 17.78 -18.95 11.67
CA PHE A 734 17.37 -19.00 13.07
C PHE A 734 17.02 -17.61 13.59
N TRP A 735 15.84 -17.46 14.17
CA TRP A 735 15.42 -16.23 14.86
C TRP A 735 15.76 -16.27 16.36
N ASN A 736 16.37 -15.20 16.87
CA ASN A 736 16.64 -14.99 18.28
C ASN A 736 15.44 -14.31 18.97
N CYS A 737 14.53 -15.09 19.53
CA CYS A 737 13.30 -14.57 20.12
C CYS A 737 13.44 -14.11 21.58
N ILE A 738 14.66 -13.85 22.10
CA ILE A 738 14.86 -13.35 23.47
C ILE A 738 14.15 -12.00 23.69
N LYS A 739 14.24 -11.07 22.74
CA LYS A 739 13.68 -9.72 22.88
C LYS A 739 12.14 -9.71 22.91
N THR A 740 11.50 -10.72 22.30
CA THR A 740 10.04 -10.81 22.14
C THR A 740 9.36 -11.79 23.10
N SER A 741 10.03 -12.88 23.48
CA SER A 741 9.54 -13.87 24.45
C SER A 741 10.05 -13.63 25.88
N GLY A 742 11.14 -12.88 26.04
CA GLY A 742 11.79 -12.59 27.33
C GLY A 742 12.44 -13.79 28.02
N ILE A 743 12.74 -14.87 27.28
CA ILE A 743 13.45 -16.08 27.71
C ILE A 743 14.31 -16.62 26.54
N PRO A 744 15.29 -17.52 26.75
CA PRO A 744 16.17 -18.03 25.69
C PRO A 744 15.41 -18.94 24.71
N VAL A 745 15.04 -18.40 23.55
CA VAL A 745 14.28 -19.09 22.50
C VAL A 745 14.94 -18.87 21.15
N LEU A 746 15.21 -19.96 20.44
CA LEU A 746 15.47 -19.96 19.00
C LEU A 746 14.25 -20.49 18.24
N ILE A 747 14.05 -19.97 17.03
CA ILE A 747 13.10 -20.53 16.05
C ILE A 747 13.85 -20.78 14.74
N ALA A 748 14.12 -22.05 14.42
CA ALA A 748 14.69 -22.46 13.14
C ALA A 748 13.59 -22.54 12.07
N LEU A 749 13.91 -22.15 10.83
CA LEU A 749 12.98 -22.23 9.69
C LEU A 749 13.17 -23.49 8.85
N MET A 750 12.06 -23.98 8.28
CA MET A 750 11.99 -25.06 7.30
C MET A 750 11.21 -24.54 6.09
N ALA A 751 11.93 -24.12 5.06
CA ALA A 751 11.41 -23.50 3.83
C ALA A 751 11.56 -24.43 2.60
N GLY A 752 10.95 -24.08 1.47
CA GLY A 752 10.99 -24.88 0.24
C GLY A 752 10.55 -26.33 0.47
N ASP A 753 11.24 -27.29 -0.17
CA ASP A 753 10.95 -28.72 -0.03
C ASP A 753 11.13 -29.23 1.42
N ALA A 754 12.05 -28.64 2.18
CA ALA A 754 12.27 -28.99 3.59
C ALA A 754 11.02 -28.70 4.45
N ALA A 755 10.21 -27.69 4.09
CA ALA A 755 8.93 -27.41 4.74
C ALA A 755 7.94 -28.58 4.62
N HIS A 756 7.94 -29.26 3.48
CA HIS A 756 7.13 -30.46 3.24
C HIS A 756 7.71 -31.70 3.93
N GLN A 757 9.03 -31.85 3.97
CA GLN A 757 9.69 -32.93 4.73
C GLN A 757 9.34 -32.88 6.22
N ALA A 758 9.27 -31.68 6.81
CA ALA A 758 8.89 -31.46 8.21
C ALA A 758 7.44 -31.88 8.55
N GLU A 759 6.53 -31.89 7.57
CA GLU A 759 5.16 -32.39 7.78
C GLU A 759 5.14 -33.91 8.00
N ALA A 760 6.04 -34.66 7.34
CA ALA A 760 6.08 -36.12 7.37
C ALA A 760 7.06 -36.71 8.41
N MET A 761 8.17 -36.02 8.69
CA MET A 761 9.21 -36.49 9.60
C MET A 761 8.81 -36.34 11.09
N PRO A 762 9.12 -37.30 11.98
CA PRO A 762 8.85 -37.19 13.42
C PRO A 762 9.60 -36.05 14.13
N ASP A 763 8.96 -35.44 15.14
CA ASP A 763 9.53 -34.32 15.91
C ASP A 763 10.92 -34.64 16.49
N LYS A 764 11.12 -35.86 16.99
CA LYS A 764 12.39 -36.28 17.60
C LYS A 764 13.55 -36.25 16.61
N GLU A 765 13.32 -36.62 15.34
CA GLU A 765 14.35 -36.61 14.30
C GLU A 765 14.72 -35.18 13.92
N ILE A 766 13.70 -34.34 13.65
CA ILE A 766 13.86 -32.90 13.37
C ILE A 766 14.62 -32.20 14.50
N VAL A 767 14.26 -32.46 15.76
CA VAL A 767 14.92 -31.88 16.94
C VAL A 767 16.34 -32.43 17.13
N SER A 768 16.57 -33.72 16.88
CA SER A 768 17.92 -34.30 16.97
C SER A 768 18.87 -33.72 15.91
N GLU A 769 18.38 -33.50 14.68
CA GLU A 769 19.16 -32.94 13.59
C GLU A 769 19.51 -31.47 13.85
N VAL A 770 18.53 -30.62 14.16
CA VAL A 770 18.79 -29.18 14.41
C VAL A 770 19.72 -28.95 15.61
N LEU A 771 19.68 -29.83 16.62
CA LEU A 771 20.64 -29.80 17.73
C LEU A 771 22.03 -30.28 17.32
N SER A 772 22.13 -31.23 16.39
CA SER A 772 23.42 -31.65 15.82
C SER A 772 24.06 -30.53 14.99
N GLU A 773 23.26 -29.82 14.19
CA GLU A 773 23.70 -28.63 13.45
C GLU A 773 24.18 -27.52 14.41
N LEU A 774 23.37 -27.16 15.41
CA LEU A 774 23.75 -26.16 16.40
C LEU A 774 25.04 -26.54 17.17
N ARG A 775 25.24 -27.84 17.47
CA ARG A 775 26.48 -28.37 18.07
C ARG A 775 27.69 -28.31 17.12
N ASN A 776 27.46 -28.51 15.81
CA ASN A 776 28.49 -28.41 14.78
C ASN A 776 28.92 -26.94 14.52
N ILE A 777 27.99 -25.99 14.63
CA ILE A 777 28.31 -24.56 14.45
C ILE A 777 28.95 -23.98 15.72
N PHE A 778 28.34 -24.16 16.90
CA PHE A 778 28.82 -23.56 18.14
C PHE A 778 29.84 -24.44 18.90
N LYS A 779 30.75 -25.10 18.19
CA LYS A 779 31.79 -26.03 18.73
C LYS A 779 32.57 -25.53 19.95
N SER A 780 32.77 -24.22 20.06
CA SER A 780 33.48 -23.57 21.18
C SER A 780 32.64 -23.41 22.46
N LYS A 781 31.37 -23.87 22.47
CA LYS A 781 30.40 -23.72 23.56
C LYS A 781 29.62 -25.01 23.76
N THR A 782 29.24 -25.29 25.01
CA THR A 782 28.31 -26.38 25.32
C THR A 782 26.90 -25.99 24.87
N VAL A 783 26.37 -26.66 23.83
CA VAL A 783 24.97 -26.52 23.40
C VAL A 783 24.11 -27.54 24.15
N PRO A 784 23.32 -27.11 25.15
CA PRO A 784 22.50 -28.02 25.97
C PRO A 784 21.30 -28.54 25.17
N ASP A 785 20.64 -29.57 25.70
CA ASP A 785 19.32 -29.96 25.19
C ASP A 785 18.25 -28.92 25.59
N PRO A 786 17.22 -28.70 24.76
CA PRO A 786 16.16 -27.74 25.02
C PRO A 786 15.17 -28.22 26.08
N LEU A 787 14.67 -27.28 26.89
CA LEU A 787 13.67 -27.49 27.94
C LEU A 787 12.24 -27.73 27.39
N GLU A 788 11.95 -27.18 26.22
CA GLU A 788 10.64 -27.20 25.55
C GLU A 788 10.88 -27.08 24.03
N THR A 789 10.23 -27.94 23.24
CA THR A 789 10.35 -27.94 21.77
C THR A 789 8.98 -28.03 21.11
N ILE A 790 8.82 -27.38 19.95
CA ILE A 790 7.58 -27.40 19.17
C ILE A 790 7.92 -27.37 17.67
N VAL A 791 7.41 -28.34 16.91
CA VAL A 791 7.45 -28.34 15.43
C VAL A 791 6.07 -27.96 14.89
N THR A 792 6.00 -27.02 13.94
CA THR A 792 4.73 -26.68 13.28
C THR A 792 4.44 -27.61 12.11
N ARG A 793 3.14 -27.84 11.82
CA ARG A 793 2.66 -28.59 10.66
C ARG A 793 1.42 -27.93 10.06
N TRP A 794 1.64 -26.86 9.29
CA TRP A 794 0.56 -26.04 8.72
C TRP A 794 -0.21 -26.72 7.59
N LYS A 795 0.41 -27.66 6.84
CA LYS A 795 -0.23 -28.47 5.79
C LYS A 795 -1.18 -29.52 6.39
N ALA A 796 -0.78 -30.18 7.47
CA ALA A 796 -1.60 -31.16 8.18
C ALA A 796 -2.83 -30.54 8.85
N ASP A 797 -2.73 -29.32 9.37
CA ASP A 797 -3.83 -28.62 10.08
C ASP A 797 -5.08 -28.45 9.21
N LYS A 798 -6.19 -29.12 9.61
CA LYS A 798 -7.46 -29.17 8.85
C LYS A 798 -8.09 -27.80 8.58
N PHE A 799 -7.76 -26.79 9.38
CA PHE A 799 -8.32 -25.44 9.29
C PHE A 799 -7.46 -24.47 8.47
N THR A 800 -6.33 -24.92 7.90
CA THR A 800 -5.46 -24.09 7.06
C THR A 800 -4.92 -24.79 5.81
N ARG A 801 -4.54 -26.07 5.89
CA ARG A 801 -4.00 -26.86 4.75
C ARG A 801 -2.79 -26.22 4.03
N GLY A 802 -1.96 -25.49 4.77
CA GLY A 802 -0.79 -24.74 4.29
C GLY A 802 -0.62 -23.41 5.04
N THR A 803 0.32 -22.57 4.60
CA THR A 803 0.65 -21.30 5.26
C THR A 803 0.00 -20.08 4.63
N TYR A 804 0.27 -19.77 3.35
CA TYR A 804 -0.25 -18.60 2.64
C TYR A 804 -0.18 -18.78 1.12
N SER A 805 -0.87 -17.92 0.37
CA SER A 805 -0.86 -17.99 -1.10
C SER A 805 0.44 -17.49 -1.72
N TYR A 806 0.72 -17.95 -2.95
CA TYR A 806 1.76 -17.45 -3.84
C TYR A 806 1.24 -17.44 -5.29
N VAL A 807 1.88 -16.71 -6.20
CA VAL A 807 1.54 -16.78 -7.63
C VAL A 807 2.24 -17.99 -8.24
N ALA A 808 1.47 -19.07 -8.45
CA ALA A 808 1.96 -20.27 -9.09
C ALA A 808 2.17 -20.06 -10.59
N ALA A 809 2.99 -20.90 -11.23
CA ALA A 809 3.33 -20.77 -12.64
C ALA A 809 2.15 -20.83 -13.63
N ASP A 810 1.00 -21.39 -13.22
CA ASP A 810 -0.25 -21.42 -13.97
C ASP A 810 -1.24 -20.30 -13.59
N ALA A 811 -0.95 -19.47 -12.59
CA ALA A 811 -1.82 -18.40 -12.13
C ALA A 811 -1.89 -17.21 -13.10
N LEU A 812 -3.07 -16.60 -13.20
CA LEU A 812 -3.36 -15.52 -14.15
C LEU A 812 -3.42 -14.14 -13.45
N PRO A 813 -3.03 -13.05 -14.13
CA PRO A 813 -3.24 -11.69 -13.64
C PRO A 813 -4.71 -11.47 -13.26
N GLY A 814 -4.94 -11.02 -12.03
CA GLY A 814 -6.29 -10.79 -11.48
C GLY A 814 -6.93 -12.01 -10.77
N ASP A 815 -6.26 -13.16 -10.64
CA ASP A 815 -6.82 -14.31 -9.90
C ASP A 815 -7.12 -13.98 -8.43
N TYR A 816 -6.36 -13.08 -7.79
CA TYR A 816 -6.66 -12.57 -6.44
C TYR A 816 -7.94 -11.70 -6.38
N ASP A 817 -8.29 -11.00 -7.45
CA ASP A 817 -9.52 -10.20 -7.54
C ASP A 817 -10.73 -11.10 -7.84
N LEU A 818 -10.56 -12.13 -8.68
CA LEU A 818 -11.52 -13.23 -8.81
C LEU A 818 -11.74 -13.93 -7.46
N MET A 819 -10.70 -14.13 -6.65
CA MET A 819 -10.84 -14.66 -5.29
C MET A 819 -11.61 -13.72 -4.35
N ALA A 820 -11.49 -12.40 -4.51
CA ALA A 820 -12.25 -11.41 -3.75
C ALA A 820 -13.75 -11.36 -4.11
N GLN A 821 -14.10 -11.44 -5.39
CA GLN A 821 -15.46 -11.19 -5.91
C GLN A 821 -16.55 -12.02 -5.21
N ALA A 822 -17.64 -11.36 -4.77
CA ALA A 822 -18.78 -12.05 -4.13
C ALA A 822 -19.57 -12.94 -5.11
N VAL A 823 -20.34 -13.89 -4.59
CA VAL A 823 -21.23 -14.78 -5.37
C VAL A 823 -22.63 -14.75 -4.75
N GLY A 824 -23.48 -13.84 -5.25
CA GLY A 824 -24.68 -13.44 -4.50
C GLY A 824 -24.27 -12.83 -3.15
N ASN A 825 -25.00 -13.16 -2.09
CA ASN A 825 -24.72 -12.69 -0.72
C ASN A 825 -23.59 -13.46 0.01
N LEU A 826 -22.72 -14.15 -0.73
CA LEU A 826 -21.54 -14.85 -0.22
C LEU A 826 -20.27 -14.08 -0.64
N HIS A 827 -19.70 -13.36 0.31
CA HIS A 827 -18.50 -12.53 0.17
C HIS A 827 -17.24 -13.32 0.58
N PHE A 828 -16.07 -12.90 0.09
CA PHE A 828 -14.79 -13.55 0.38
C PHE A 828 -13.78 -12.53 0.91
N ALA A 829 -13.08 -12.88 1.99
CA ALA A 829 -11.97 -12.10 2.54
C ALA A 829 -10.84 -13.02 3.08
N GLY A 830 -9.65 -12.47 3.30
CA GLY A 830 -8.43 -13.22 3.59
C GLY A 830 -7.26 -12.75 2.73
N GLU A 831 -6.03 -13.15 3.07
CA GLU A 831 -4.84 -12.74 2.31
C GLU A 831 -4.88 -13.19 0.84
N ALA A 832 -5.38 -14.40 0.57
CA ALA A 832 -5.65 -14.92 -0.77
C ALA A 832 -6.81 -14.18 -1.52
N THR A 833 -7.21 -13.00 -1.06
CA THR A 833 -8.20 -12.10 -1.72
C THR A 833 -7.70 -10.65 -1.80
N CYS A 834 -6.41 -10.38 -1.60
CA CYS A 834 -5.83 -9.04 -1.60
C CYS A 834 -4.67 -8.95 -2.60
N ALA A 835 -4.95 -8.59 -3.85
CA ALA A 835 -3.97 -8.61 -4.94
C ALA A 835 -2.71 -7.75 -4.67
N THR A 836 -2.87 -6.61 -3.99
CA THR A 836 -1.78 -5.67 -3.68
C THR A 836 -0.98 -6.03 -2.42
N HIS A 837 -1.47 -6.95 -1.59
CA HIS A 837 -0.81 -7.35 -0.35
C HIS A 837 -1.12 -8.84 -0.03
N PRO A 838 -0.82 -9.80 -0.92
CA PRO A 838 -1.04 -11.23 -0.69
C PRO A 838 -0.24 -11.73 0.52
N ALA A 839 -0.49 -12.97 0.95
CA ALA A 839 0.19 -13.66 2.06
C ALA A 839 0.20 -13.01 3.47
N THR A 840 -0.12 -11.72 3.62
CA THR A 840 0.21 -10.91 4.80
C THR A 840 -0.93 -10.74 5.80
N VAL A 841 -0.56 -10.35 7.04
CA VAL A 841 -1.54 -9.96 8.07
C VAL A 841 -2.28 -8.68 7.70
N HIS A 842 -1.61 -7.71 7.07
CA HIS A 842 -2.22 -6.43 6.68
C HIS A 842 -3.13 -6.58 5.44
N GLY A 843 -2.81 -7.44 4.47
CA GLY A 843 -3.72 -7.75 3.35
C GLY A 843 -4.95 -8.54 3.82
N ALA A 844 -4.77 -9.47 4.75
CA ALA A 844 -5.90 -10.08 5.46
C ALA A 844 -6.75 -9.01 6.18
N TYR A 845 -6.15 -8.02 6.84
CA TYR A 845 -6.90 -6.92 7.46
C TYR A 845 -7.67 -6.07 6.43
N LEU A 846 -7.02 -5.63 5.35
CA LEU A 846 -7.62 -4.82 4.27
C LEU A 846 -8.78 -5.53 3.56
N SER A 847 -8.64 -6.82 3.25
CA SER A 847 -9.74 -7.61 2.66
C SER A 847 -10.96 -7.73 3.58
N GLY A 848 -10.77 -7.72 4.90
CA GLY A 848 -11.86 -7.65 5.87
C GLY A 848 -12.59 -6.31 5.85
N LEU A 849 -11.86 -5.19 5.71
CA LEU A 849 -12.46 -3.87 5.51
C LEU A 849 -13.26 -3.81 4.20
N ARG A 850 -12.71 -4.36 3.10
CA ARG A 850 -13.40 -4.43 1.80
C ARG A 850 -14.72 -5.21 1.89
N ALA A 851 -14.72 -6.42 2.43
CA ALA A 851 -15.95 -7.21 2.58
C ALA A 851 -17.00 -6.53 3.48
N ALA A 852 -16.57 -5.74 4.47
CA ALA A 852 -17.48 -4.90 5.24
C ALA A 852 -18.04 -3.71 4.44
N ALA A 853 -17.24 -3.12 3.55
CA ALA A 853 -17.68 -2.07 2.63
C ALA A 853 -18.72 -2.59 1.62
N GLU A 854 -18.45 -3.74 1.00
CA GLU A 854 -19.34 -4.46 0.07
C GLU A 854 -20.74 -4.66 0.68
N ILE A 855 -20.81 -5.34 1.84
CA ILE A 855 -22.09 -5.62 2.52
C ILE A 855 -22.81 -4.34 2.91
N MET A 856 -22.09 -3.31 3.38
CA MET A 856 -22.73 -2.04 3.76
C MET A 856 -23.21 -1.24 2.56
N GLU A 857 -22.64 -1.42 1.37
CA GLU A 857 -23.17 -0.88 0.12
C GLU A 857 -24.42 -1.63 -0.37
N GLU A 858 -24.49 -2.95 -0.19
CA GLU A 858 -25.75 -3.70 -0.41
C GLU A 858 -26.87 -3.30 0.57
N ILE A 859 -26.54 -3.05 1.84
CA ILE A 859 -27.51 -2.67 2.89
C ILE A 859 -28.00 -1.22 2.78
N LEU A 860 -27.13 -0.27 2.38
CA LEU A 860 -27.44 1.17 2.35
C LEU A 860 -27.62 1.75 0.95
N GLY A 861 -27.26 1.01 -0.10
CA GLY A 861 -27.07 1.53 -1.44
C GLY A 861 -25.74 2.29 -1.60
N PRO A 862 -25.48 2.79 -2.82
CA PRO A 862 -24.29 3.59 -3.13
C PRO A 862 -24.28 4.91 -2.33
N ILE A 863 -23.09 5.50 -2.21
CA ILE A 863 -22.91 6.79 -1.54
C ILE A 863 -23.66 7.86 -2.34
N ALA A 864 -24.67 8.48 -1.74
CA ALA A 864 -25.47 9.53 -2.39
C ALA A 864 -24.59 10.75 -2.73
N ILE A 865 -24.62 11.14 -4.00
CA ILE A 865 -23.96 12.34 -4.52
C ILE A 865 -25.06 13.40 -4.72
N PRO A 866 -25.02 14.56 -4.04
CA PRO A 866 -26.02 15.61 -4.24
C PRO A 866 -25.88 16.23 -5.65
N THR A 867 -27.01 16.62 -6.24
CA THR A 867 -27.06 17.31 -7.53
C THR A 867 -27.55 18.76 -7.33
N PRO A 868 -26.75 19.81 -7.61
CA PRO A 868 -25.34 19.79 -8.02
C PRO A 868 -24.38 19.52 -6.85
N LEU A 869 -23.30 18.78 -7.13
CA LEU A 869 -22.27 18.42 -6.13
C LEU A 869 -21.48 19.64 -5.62
N VAL A 870 -21.32 20.65 -6.47
CA VAL A 870 -20.76 21.97 -6.14
C VAL A 870 -21.79 23.02 -6.54
N PRO A 871 -22.41 23.73 -5.57
CA PRO A 871 -23.33 24.83 -5.90
C PRO A 871 -22.64 25.97 -6.68
N PRO A 872 -23.38 26.65 -7.59
CA PRO A 872 -22.86 27.76 -8.38
C PRO A 872 -22.38 28.92 -7.49
N SER A 873 -21.39 29.68 -7.98
CA SER A 873 -20.77 30.76 -7.20
C SER A 873 -21.71 31.95 -7.01
N SER A 874 -22.25 32.10 -5.80
CA SER A 874 -23.09 33.21 -5.37
C SER A 874 -22.30 34.51 -5.20
N LYS A 875 -21.97 35.16 -6.33
CA LYS A 875 -21.55 36.57 -6.34
C LYS A 875 -22.76 37.47 -6.56
N PRO A 876 -22.99 38.51 -5.73
CA PRO A 876 -24.02 39.50 -6.00
C PRO A 876 -23.68 40.23 -7.30
N ASN A 877 -24.64 40.32 -8.22
CA ASN A 877 -24.43 40.96 -9.52
C ASN A 877 -24.46 42.49 -9.34
N THR A 878 -23.29 43.10 -9.14
CA THR A 878 -23.13 44.54 -8.83
C THR A 878 -23.37 45.41 -10.06
N ASN A 879 -24.62 45.45 -10.54
CA ASN A 879 -25.08 46.34 -11.61
C ASN A 879 -26.61 46.64 -11.56
N ILE A 880 -27.27 46.41 -10.42
CA ILE A 880 -28.68 46.77 -10.20
C ILE A 880 -28.78 47.69 -8.96
N PRO A 881 -29.34 48.91 -9.07
CA PRO A 881 -29.55 49.79 -7.92
C PRO A 881 -30.55 49.20 -6.91
N PRO A 882 -30.39 49.44 -5.60
CA PRO A 882 -31.27 48.88 -4.57
C PRO A 882 -32.65 49.57 -4.56
N GLY A 883 -33.61 49.04 -5.32
CA GLY A 883 -35.00 49.52 -5.31
C GLY A 883 -35.98 48.61 -6.04
N ARG A 884 -37.04 48.21 -5.33
CA ARG A 884 -38.15 47.32 -5.76
C ARG A 884 -37.75 45.88 -6.09
N TYR A 885 -38.05 44.98 -5.15
CA TYR A 885 -38.39 43.60 -5.49
C TYR A 885 -39.78 43.56 -6.14
N PRO A 886 -39.97 42.94 -7.31
CA PRO A 886 -41.25 42.37 -7.69
C PRO A 886 -41.37 40.97 -7.07
N THR A 887 -42.35 40.75 -6.20
CA THR A 887 -42.61 39.43 -5.61
C THR A 887 -43.09 38.47 -6.69
N VAL A 888 -42.38 37.35 -6.90
CA VAL A 888 -42.85 36.29 -7.82
C VAL A 888 -43.77 35.36 -7.04
N ASP A 889 -45.07 35.68 -7.05
CA ASP A 889 -46.11 34.83 -6.49
C ASP A 889 -47.37 34.88 -7.39
N LEU A 890 -47.25 34.26 -8.56
CA LEU A 890 -48.31 34.18 -9.59
C LEU A 890 -48.34 32.81 -10.26
N LEU A 891 -48.74 31.77 -9.50
CA LEU A 891 -49.28 30.53 -10.11
C LEU A 891 -50.23 29.77 -9.16
N LYS A 892 -51.22 30.48 -8.61
CA LYS A 892 -52.45 29.92 -7.99
C LYS A 892 -53.56 30.98 -8.00
N GLN A 893 -54.61 30.76 -8.80
CA GLN A 893 -55.82 31.58 -8.81
C GLN A 893 -56.95 30.91 -8.01
N SER A 894 -57.88 31.72 -7.48
CA SER A 894 -59.03 31.35 -6.62
C SER A 894 -58.61 30.76 -5.25
N ILE A 895 -59.22 31.09 -4.11
CA ILE A 895 -60.60 31.54 -3.80
C ILE A 895 -60.59 32.83 -2.91
N SER A 896 -61.76 33.38 -2.58
CA SER A 896 -62.03 34.76 -2.13
C SER A 896 -62.12 35.02 -0.61
N THR A 897 -61.56 36.17 -0.16
CA THR A 897 -62.08 37.13 0.88
C THR A 897 -62.35 36.66 2.35
N PRO A 898 -62.51 37.57 3.34
CA PRO A 898 -61.89 38.91 3.56
C PRO A 898 -61.42 39.23 5.02
N VAL A 899 -60.48 40.19 5.14
CA VAL A 899 -60.37 41.26 6.18
C VAL A 899 -60.38 40.93 7.70
N LYS A 900 -59.27 41.30 8.37
CA LYS A 900 -59.19 42.17 9.58
C LYS A 900 -57.73 42.62 9.77
N GLN A 901 -57.41 43.91 9.62
CA GLN A 901 -57.37 44.97 10.64
C GLN A 901 -56.13 44.96 11.56
N SER A 902 -55.62 46.17 11.82
CA SER A 902 -54.38 46.54 12.53
C SER A 902 -54.69 46.94 14.01
N PRO A 903 -53.81 47.48 14.91
CA PRO A 903 -52.64 48.35 14.62
C PRO A 903 -51.38 48.29 15.54
N LYS A 904 -50.42 49.12 15.09
CA LYS A 904 -49.18 49.68 15.65
C LYS A 904 -49.13 50.05 17.16
N THR A 905 -47.93 49.92 17.73
CA THR A 905 -47.23 50.81 18.70
C THR A 905 -45.74 50.42 18.72
N SER A 906 -44.73 51.14 19.23
CA SER A 906 -44.28 52.54 19.11
C SER A 906 -43.10 52.73 20.09
N THR A 907 -41.87 52.96 19.59
CA THR A 907 -40.82 53.94 20.05
C THR A 907 -40.56 54.29 21.54
N PRO A 908 -39.38 54.86 21.96
CA PRO A 908 -38.04 54.94 21.32
C PRO A 908 -36.82 54.88 22.31
N SER A 909 -35.62 55.22 21.79
CA SER A 909 -34.49 55.90 22.50
C SER A 909 -33.48 55.02 23.28
N LYS A 910 -32.27 55.45 23.65
CA LYS A 910 -31.16 56.28 23.08
C LYS A 910 -30.08 56.42 24.19
N THR A 911 -28.78 56.40 23.88
CA THR A 911 -27.77 57.31 24.51
C THR A 911 -26.36 57.19 23.89
N LYS A 912 -25.56 58.28 24.01
CA LYS A 912 -24.10 58.41 23.77
C LYS A 912 -23.59 59.59 24.62
N PRO A 913 -22.32 59.56 25.09
CA PRO A 913 -21.32 60.58 24.69
C PRO A 913 -19.90 59.93 24.47
N VAL A 914 -18.81 60.53 23.95
CA VAL A 914 -18.37 61.91 23.58
C VAL A 914 -17.68 62.69 24.75
N ASN A 915 -16.46 63.24 24.68
CA ASN A 915 -15.41 63.26 23.63
C ASN A 915 -14.06 62.73 24.22
N LYS A 916 -12.82 63.27 24.14
CA LYS A 916 -12.15 64.46 23.54
C LYS A 916 -10.65 64.13 23.25
N SER A 917 -9.84 65.09 22.80
CA SER A 917 -8.51 64.85 22.16
C SER A 917 -7.34 65.71 22.68
N SER A 918 -6.09 65.25 22.51
CA SER A 918 -4.86 66.06 22.40
C SER A 918 -3.79 65.38 21.51
N THR A 919 -2.65 66.04 21.24
CA THR A 919 -1.81 65.80 20.04
C THR A 919 -0.31 65.64 20.31
N SER A 920 0.40 64.75 19.58
CA SER A 920 1.77 64.98 19.04
C SER A 920 2.33 63.79 18.23
N LYS A 921 3.35 64.07 17.40
CA LYS A 921 4.25 63.17 16.63
C LYS A 921 5.43 64.04 16.12
N PRO A 922 6.57 63.48 15.66
CA PRO A 922 7.11 62.12 15.86
C PRO A 922 8.60 62.10 16.34
N ILE A 923 9.06 61.00 16.92
CA ILE A 923 10.51 60.66 17.03
C ILE A 923 10.69 59.14 16.78
N THR A 924 11.65 58.79 15.92
CA THR A 924 12.29 57.46 15.79
C THR A 924 13.67 57.53 16.46
N PRO A 925 14.19 56.46 17.13
CA PRO A 925 14.45 55.12 16.55
C PRO A 925 14.20 53.97 17.58
N PRO A 926 14.76 52.74 17.46
CA PRO A 926 15.36 52.02 16.32
C PRO A 926 14.58 50.73 15.94
N ALA A 927 15.17 49.84 15.13
CA ALA A 927 14.53 48.62 14.64
C ALA A 927 14.48 47.47 15.68
N PRO A 928 13.44 46.61 15.68
CA PRO A 928 13.38 45.42 16.54
C PRO A 928 14.30 44.28 16.09
N ILE A 929 14.86 43.57 17.06
CA ILE A 929 15.65 42.34 16.87
C ILE A 929 14.71 41.16 16.54
N PRO A 930 15.04 40.26 15.58
CA PRO A 930 14.22 39.09 15.30
C PRO A 930 14.27 38.06 16.44
N THR A 931 13.13 37.79 17.07
CA THR A 931 12.97 36.78 18.12
C THR A 931 12.86 35.37 17.51
N ALA A 932 13.99 34.67 17.44
CA ALA A 932 14.02 33.26 17.06
C ALA A 932 13.32 32.38 18.11
N SER A 933 12.63 31.31 17.65
CA SER A 933 11.96 30.36 18.53
C SER A 933 12.97 29.38 19.15
N THR A 934 13.21 29.50 20.46
CA THR A 934 14.16 28.66 21.21
C THR A 934 13.54 27.34 21.67
N ALA A 935 13.32 26.42 20.74
CA ALA A 935 13.43 25.01 21.08
C ALA A 935 14.93 24.69 21.28
N VAL A 936 15.32 24.21 22.47
CA VAL A 936 16.70 23.80 22.72
C VAL A 936 16.96 22.49 21.95
N PRO A 937 17.94 22.44 21.02
CA PRO A 937 18.27 21.19 20.32
C PRO A 937 18.72 20.12 21.31
N THR A 938 18.35 18.86 21.07
CA THR A 938 18.90 17.76 21.86
C THR A 938 20.42 17.68 21.66
N GLU A 939 21.14 17.13 22.63
CA GLU A 939 22.60 16.98 22.55
C GLU A 939 23.03 16.14 21.33
N GLU A 940 22.20 15.19 20.93
CA GLU A 940 22.34 14.43 19.69
C GLU A 940 22.17 15.29 18.44
N GLN A 941 21.09 16.08 18.33
CA GLN A 941 20.89 17.03 17.22
C GLN A 941 22.05 18.03 17.14
N ARG A 942 22.58 18.48 18.28
CA ARG A 942 23.74 19.38 18.35
C ARG A 942 25.02 18.71 17.83
N ARG A 943 25.28 17.44 18.18
CA ARG A 943 26.41 16.67 17.63
C ARG A 943 26.25 16.40 16.13
N GLN A 944 25.06 16.04 15.66
CA GLN A 944 24.77 15.87 14.23
C GLN A 944 24.99 17.17 13.45
N GLN A 945 24.58 18.33 14.00
CA GLN A 945 24.80 19.63 13.40
C GLN A 945 26.29 20.01 13.34
N LEU A 946 27.06 19.74 14.40
CA LEU A 946 28.51 19.97 14.44
C LEU A 946 29.26 19.02 13.48
N TYR A 947 28.87 17.75 13.40
CA TYR A 947 29.43 16.79 12.44
C TYR A 947 29.19 17.26 10.99
N LYS A 948 27.95 17.65 10.66
CA LYS A 948 27.62 18.18 9.33
C LYS A 948 28.40 19.45 8.99
N GLN A 949 28.55 20.39 9.94
CA GLN A 949 29.34 21.61 9.74
C GLN A 949 30.84 21.31 9.53
N ALA A 950 31.40 20.36 10.27
CA ALA A 950 32.79 19.93 10.10
C ALA A 950 33.01 19.22 8.75
N LEU A 951 32.10 18.32 8.35
CA LEU A 951 32.12 17.65 7.05
C LEU A 951 31.99 18.65 5.89
N GLU A 952 31.03 19.57 5.93
CA GLU A 952 30.89 20.62 4.91
C GLU A 952 32.13 21.52 4.83
N LYS A 953 32.79 21.80 5.96
CA LYS A 953 34.05 22.55 5.98
C LYS A 953 35.21 21.73 5.40
N HIS A 954 35.29 20.43 5.72
CA HIS A 954 36.32 19.55 5.19
C HIS A 954 36.21 19.41 3.66
N ILE A 955 35.01 19.17 3.13
CA ILE A 955 34.74 19.13 1.68
C ILE A 955 35.23 20.42 1.01
N ARG A 956 34.84 21.60 1.52
CA ARG A 956 35.24 22.89 0.93
C ARG A 956 36.74 23.18 1.00
N VAL A 957 37.44 22.69 2.03
CA VAL A 957 38.90 22.80 2.13
C VAL A 957 39.60 21.86 1.13
N THR A 958 39.03 20.68 0.87
CA THR A 958 39.64 19.65 0.01
C THR A 958 39.37 19.87 -1.49
N ILE A 959 38.17 20.33 -1.88
CA ILE A 959 37.78 20.50 -3.31
C ILE A 959 37.31 21.91 -3.68
N GLY A 960 37.37 22.88 -2.77
CA GLY A 960 36.94 24.27 -2.99
C GLY A 960 35.44 24.49 -2.76
N ASP A 961 34.96 25.71 -3.02
CA ASP A 961 33.53 26.03 -2.99
C ASP A 961 32.80 25.53 -4.26
N PRO A 962 31.49 25.19 -4.16
CA PRO A 962 30.71 24.69 -5.29
C PRO A 962 30.58 25.73 -6.43
N PRO A 963 30.50 25.29 -7.71
CA PRO A 963 30.49 26.19 -8.85
C PRO A 963 29.31 27.18 -8.81
N ALA A 964 29.63 28.47 -8.84
CA ALA A 964 28.64 29.53 -8.71
C ALA A 964 27.62 29.51 -9.88
N LYS A 965 26.33 29.60 -9.53
CA LYS A 965 25.24 29.55 -10.52
C LYS A 965 25.27 30.77 -11.45
N PRO A 966 25.33 30.58 -12.78
CA PRO A 966 25.48 31.70 -13.71
C PRO A 966 24.26 32.62 -13.71
N ALA A 967 24.51 33.93 -13.83
CA ALA A 967 23.46 34.95 -13.91
C ALA A 967 22.72 34.86 -15.25
N LYS A 968 21.39 34.76 -15.22
CA LYS A 968 20.57 34.63 -16.42
C LYS A 968 20.50 35.94 -17.21
N ILE A 969 20.75 35.86 -18.51
CA ILE A 969 20.53 36.95 -19.47
C ILE A 969 19.02 37.18 -19.63
N ALA A 970 18.56 38.43 -19.72
CA ALA A 970 17.15 38.75 -19.80
C ALA A 970 16.50 38.28 -21.12
N LEU A 971 15.32 37.64 -21.01
CA LEU A 971 14.58 37.02 -22.13
C LEU A 971 13.33 37.82 -22.57
N ASN A 972 13.26 39.11 -22.28
CA ASN A 972 12.12 39.95 -22.66
C ASN A 972 12.54 40.97 -23.74
N PRO A 973 12.11 40.81 -25.01
CA PRO A 973 12.40 41.74 -26.10
C PRO A 973 12.10 43.21 -25.76
N PHE A 974 11.01 43.45 -25.02
CA PHE A 974 10.60 44.79 -24.62
C PHE A 974 11.62 45.47 -23.70
N LEU A 975 12.40 44.74 -22.90
CA LEU A 975 13.44 45.34 -22.06
C LEU A 975 14.67 45.81 -22.85
N THR A 976 14.91 45.22 -24.02
CA THR A 976 15.96 45.67 -24.95
C THR A 976 15.46 46.87 -25.75
N PHE A 977 14.28 46.76 -26.39
CA PHE A 977 13.60 47.88 -27.07
C PHE A 977 13.43 49.10 -26.14
N GLN A 978 13.11 48.88 -24.86
CA GLN A 978 12.99 49.92 -23.85
C GLN A 978 14.28 50.72 -23.67
N LYS A 979 15.47 50.14 -23.81
CA LYS A 979 16.73 50.88 -23.70
C LYS A 979 16.90 51.84 -24.87
N ASP A 980 16.75 51.33 -26.08
CA ASP A 980 17.03 52.05 -27.32
C ASP A 980 16.03 53.19 -27.55
N TYR A 981 14.74 52.93 -27.27
CA TYR A 981 13.67 53.91 -27.46
C TYR A 981 13.44 54.81 -26.24
N TRP A 982 14.12 54.59 -25.10
CA TRP A 982 13.95 55.39 -23.87
C TRP A 982 14.06 56.90 -24.12
N ILE A 983 15.07 57.31 -24.89
CA ILE A 983 15.37 58.73 -25.16
C ILE A 983 14.28 59.35 -26.05
N ARG A 984 13.85 58.63 -27.10
CA ARG A 984 12.78 59.09 -28.02
C ARG A 984 11.46 59.25 -27.29
N ALA A 985 11.04 58.24 -26.51
CA ALA A 985 9.82 58.30 -25.72
C ALA A 985 9.88 59.39 -24.64
N LYS A 986 11.05 59.59 -24.00
CA LYS A 986 11.26 60.70 -23.07
C LYS A 986 11.04 62.05 -23.77
N GLN A 987 11.67 62.28 -24.93
CA GLN A 987 11.52 63.52 -25.69
C GLN A 987 10.06 63.77 -26.06
N GLN A 988 9.35 62.75 -26.57
CA GLN A 988 7.93 62.85 -26.92
C GLN A 988 7.04 63.19 -25.71
N CYS A 989 7.30 62.58 -24.54
CA CYS A 989 6.58 62.91 -23.31
C CYS A 989 6.90 64.33 -22.82
N GLU A 990 8.17 64.75 -22.86
CA GLU A 990 8.59 66.09 -22.43
C GLU A 990 8.02 67.17 -23.35
N GLU A 991 8.01 66.96 -24.67
CA GLU A 991 7.42 67.89 -25.64
C GLU A 991 5.90 68.01 -25.48
N ASN A 992 5.19 66.89 -25.36
CA ASN A 992 3.75 66.88 -25.11
C ASN A 992 3.40 67.58 -23.78
N LYS A 993 4.22 67.41 -22.74
CA LYS A 993 4.00 68.05 -21.44
C LYS A 993 4.28 69.55 -21.48
N ARG A 994 5.34 69.99 -22.16
CA ARG A 994 5.63 71.42 -22.42
C ARG A 994 4.48 72.11 -23.16
N LYS A 995 3.92 71.46 -24.19
CA LYS A 995 2.73 71.93 -24.92
C LYS A 995 1.48 72.00 -24.03
N ALA A 996 1.26 71.00 -23.16
CA ALA A 996 0.11 70.95 -22.27
C ALA A 996 0.16 71.93 -21.08
N THR A 997 1.36 72.23 -20.55
CA THR A 997 1.53 73.12 -19.38
C THR A 997 2.11 74.49 -19.73
N ASN A 998 2.31 74.78 -21.01
CA ASN A 998 2.87 76.03 -21.57
C ASN A 998 4.17 76.52 -20.87
N ASN A 999 5.00 75.58 -20.40
CA ASN A 999 6.23 75.84 -19.65
C ASN A 999 7.40 75.13 -20.36
N PRO A 1000 8.44 75.85 -20.82
CA PRO A 1000 9.53 75.28 -21.63
C PRO A 1000 10.43 74.28 -20.86
N GLU A 1001 10.49 74.35 -19.53
CA GLU A 1001 11.32 73.46 -18.71
C GLU A 1001 10.61 72.19 -18.22
N ALA A 1002 9.34 71.99 -18.59
CA ALA A 1002 8.56 70.84 -18.12
C ALA A 1002 9.24 69.51 -18.49
N LYS A 1003 9.32 68.62 -17.49
CA LYS A 1003 9.93 67.27 -17.57
C LYS A 1003 8.88 66.20 -17.30
N ALA A 1004 8.94 65.10 -18.05
CA ALA A 1004 8.01 63.99 -17.93
C ALA A 1004 8.36 63.10 -16.72
N ALA A 1005 7.34 62.57 -16.06
CA ALA A 1005 7.53 61.62 -14.97
C ALA A 1005 7.97 60.26 -15.54
N ARG A 1006 8.77 59.50 -14.79
CA ARG A 1006 9.37 58.24 -15.27
C ARG A 1006 8.32 57.21 -15.71
N ASP A 1007 7.13 57.26 -15.14
CA ASP A 1007 6.02 56.34 -15.44
C ASP A 1007 5.16 56.79 -16.63
N GLU A 1008 5.10 58.09 -16.93
CA GLU A 1008 4.54 58.60 -18.20
C GLU A 1008 5.36 58.08 -19.38
N ILE A 1009 6.70 58.15 -19.26
CA ILE A 1009 7.64 57.64 -20.27
C ILE A 1009 7.48 56.12 -20.45
N ARG A 1010 7.31 55.37 -19.36
CA ARG A 1010 7.04 53.92 -19.40
C ARG A 1010 5.71 53.58 -20.08
N ALA A 1011 4.66 54.37 -19.86
CA ALA A 1011 3.36 54.18 -20.50
C ALA A 1011 3.45 54.36 -22.03
N VAL A 1012 4.13 55.42 -22.48
CA VAL A 1012 4.36 55.67 -23.93
C VAL A 1012 5.25 54.61 -24.55
N LEU A 1013 6.35 54.18 -23.90
CA LEU A 1013 7.16 53.05 -24.39
C LEU A 1013 6.35 51.76 -24.56
N GLY A 1014 5.49 51.45 -23.58
CA GLY A 1014 4.59 50.30 -23.65
C GLY A 1014 3.56 50.41 -24.76
N GLN A 1015 3.22 51.63 -25.21
CA GLN A 1015 2.38 51.89 -26.37
C GLN A 1015 3.15 51.75 -27.69
N MET A 1016 4.32 52.39 -27.80
CA MET A 1016 5.21 52.26 -28.97
C MET A 1016 5.54 50.80 -29.31
N TRP A 1017 5.77 49.95 -28.30
CA TRP A 1017 6.01 48.51 -28.53
C TRP A 1017 4.78 47.73 -29.02
N ARG A 1018 3.56 48.16 -28.65
CA ARG A 1018 2.31 47.56 -29.16
C ARG A 1018 2.02 47.96 -30.59
N GLU A 1019 2.34 49.21 -30.94
CA GLU A 1019 2.02 49.85 -32.22
C GLU A 1019 3.12 49.70 -33.29
N ALA A 1020 4.35 49.37 -32.89
CA ALA A 1020 5.44 49.05 -33.81
C ALA A 1020 5.09 47.86 -34.73
N ASP A 1021 5.59 47.88 -35.96
CA ASP A 1021 5.48 46.77 -36.90
C ASP A 1021 6.38 45.57 -36.52
N GLU A 1022 6.15 44.43 -37.16
CA GLU A 1022 6.95 43.22 -36.91
C GLU A 1022 8.37 43.32 -37.46
N GLU A 1023 8.67 44.27 -38.36
CA GLU A 1023 10.04 44.53 -38.83
C GLU A 1023 10.88 45.23 -37.75
N THR A 1024 10.33 46.26 -37.10
CA THR A 1024 10.92 46.94 -35.94
C THR A 1024 11.08 46.00 -34.75
N LYS A 1025 10.18 45.04 -34.56
CA LYS A 1025 10.26 44.04 -33.48
C LYS A 1025 11.25 42.91 -33.76
N ARG A 1026 11.44 42.51 -35.03
CA ARG A 1026 12.26 41.36 -35.46
C ARG A 1026 13.62 41.25 -34.75
N PRO A 1027 14.52 42.25 -34.77
CA PRO A 1027 15.84 42.13 -34.15
C PRO A 1027 15.78 41.90 -32.63
N TYR A 1028 14.76 42.41 -31.95
CA TYR A 1028 14.57 42.18 -30.50
C TYR A 1028 14.03 40.78 -30.18
N GLN A 1029 13.26 40.18 -31.10
CA GLN A 1029 12.81 38.79 -31.01
C GLN A 1029 13.98 37.83 -31.32
N GLU A 1030 14.78 38.13 -32.33
CA GLU A 1030 15.99 37.35 -32.69
C GLU A 1030 17.03 37.39 -31.56
N GLN A 1031 17.33 38.57 -30.99
CA GLN A 1031 18.22 38.69 -29.83
C GLN A 1031 17.70 37.92 -28.61
N MET A 1032 16.38 37.83 -28.41
CA MET A 1032 15.80 36.98 -27.36
C MET A 1032 16.06 35.49 -27.62
N LEU A 1033 15.98 35.02 -28.87
CA LEU A 1033 16.27 33.63 -29.23
C LEU A 1033 17.75 33.29 -29.00
N VAL A 1034 18.67 34.21 -29.35
CA VAL A 1034 20.10 34.08 -29.01
C VAL A 1034 20.30 34.04 -27.50
N ASN A 1035 19.74 35.00 -26.74
CA ASN A 1035 19.83 35.03 -25.28
C ASN A 1035 19.22 33.77 -24.62
N ARG A 1036 18.20 33.14 -25.21
CA ARG A 1036 17.64 31.87 -24.76
C ARG A 1036 18.67 30.76 -24.95
N LYS A 1037 19.22 30.59 -26.16
CA LYS A 1037 20.23 29.56 -26.44
C LYS A 1037 21.45 29.70 -25.52
N THR A 1038 21.97 30.91 -25.33
CA THR A 1038 23.11 31.17 -24.45
C THR A 1038 22.79 30.88 -22.97
N ASN A 1039 21.58 31.20 -22.49
CA ASN A 1039 21.15 30.81 -21.14
C ASN A 1039 21.06 29.29 -20.97
N ASP A 1040 20.55 28.58 -21.97
CA ASP A 1040 20.38 27.12 -21.94
C ASP A 1040 21.76 26.42 -22.02
N GLU A 1041 22.71 26.94 -22.81
CA GLU A 1041 24.12 26.53 -22.84
C GLU A 1041 24.82 26.78 -21.50
N MET A 1042 24.72 27.99 -20.95
CA MET A 1042 25.28 28.34 -19.63
C MET A 1042 24.71 27.47 -18.50
N ALA A 1043 23.42 27.11 -18.58
CA ALA A 1043 22.79 26.22 -17.61
C ALA A 1043 23.28 24.77 -17.74
N LYS A 1044 23.53 24.29 -18.97
CA LYS A 1044 24.09 22.94 -19.22
C LYS A 1044 25.50 22.82 -18.65
N THR A 1045 26.41 23.74 -19.00
CA THR A 1045 27.80 23.71 -18.52
C THR A 1045 27.89 23.87 -17.00
N TRP A 1046 27.03 24.69 -16.37
CA TRP A 1046 26.94 24.75 -14.92
C TRP A 1046 26.43 23.43 -14.31
N GLY A 1047 25.44 22.77 -14.92
CA GLY A 1047 24.94 21.47 -14.46
C GLY A 1047 25.99 20.35 -14.56
N GLU A 1048 26.79 20.35 -15.62
CA GLU A 1048 27.91 19.42 -15.82
C GLU A 1048 28.98 19.61 -14.73
N ALA A 1049 29.42 20.85 -14.50
CA ALA A 1049 30.39 21.18 -13.45
C ALA A 1049 29.85 20.91 -12.03
N MET A 1050 28.55 21.13 -11.79
CA MET A 1050 27.91 20.85 -10.50
C MET A 1050 27.86 19.34 -10.23
N LYS A 1051 27.52 18.52 -11.24
CA LYS A 1051 27.53 17.04 -11.13
C LYS A 1051 28.94 16.51 -10.84
N GLU A 1052 29.98 17.07 -11.48
CA GLU A 1052 31.37 16.71 -11.21
C GLU A 1052 31.80 17.07 -9.77
N TYR A 1053 31.39 18.24 -9.26
CA TYR A 1053 31.61 18.64 -7.87
C TYR A 1053 30.86 17.73 -6.88
N GLU A 1054 29.60 17.36 -7.18
CA GLU A 1054 28.80 16.45 -6.35
C GLU A 1054 29.48 15.08 -6.20
N ILE A 1055 29.93 14.48 -7.29
CA ILE A 1055 30.68 13.20 -7.28
C ILE A 1055 31.91 13.29 -6.36
N LYS A 1056 32.77 14.29 -6.58
CA LYS A 1056 33.98 14.51 -5.77
C LYS A 1056 33.67 14.80 -4.30
N SER A 1057 32.57 15.49 -4.02
CA SER A 1057 32.14 15.78 -2.65
C SER A 1057 31.70 14.51 -1.90
N VAL A 1058 31.09 13.55 -2.59
CA VAL A 1058 30.72 12.24 -2.02
C VAL A 1058 31.96 11.37 -1.79
N GLU A 1059 32.94 11.39 -2.68
CA GLU A 1059 34.22 10.70 -2.49
C GLU A 1059 34.99 11.25 -1.27
N VAL A 1060 35.11 12.57 -1.15
CA VAL A 1060 35.72 13.21 0.03
C VAL A 1060 34.91 12.94 1.31
N ALA A 1061 33.58 12.91 1.23
CA ALA A 1061 32.74 12.58 2.38
C ALA A 1061 32.94 11.13 2.87
N LYS A 1062 33.13 10.16 1.96
CA LYS A 1062 33.45 8.76 2.31
C LYS A 1062 34.80 8.65 3.06
N GLY A 1063 35.74 9.56 2.80
CA GLY A 1063 37.03 9.62 3.50
C GLY A 1063 37.01 10.29 4.88
N PHE A 1064 35.92 10.97 5.27
CA PHE A 1064 35.87 11.75 6.52
C PHE A 1064 35.48 10.90 7.74
N THR A 1065 36.48 10.34 8.42
CA THR A 1065 36.26 9.43 9.56
C THR A 1065 35.81 10.15 10.84
N PHE A 1066 35.21 9.39 11.76
CA PHE A 1066 34.87 9.88 13.10
C PHE A 1066 36.11 10.35 13.89
N GLU A 1067 37.27 9.72 13.68
CA GLU A 1067 38.54 10.11 14.29
C GLU A 1067 39.03 11.47 13.78
N MET A 1068 38.91 11.73 12.47
CA MET A 1068 39.18 13.05 11.89
C MET A 1068 38.23 14.12 12.46
N TRP A 1069 36.95 13.79 12.63
CA TRP A 1069 35.98 14.71 13.24
C TRP A 1069 36.33 15.02 14.71
N ALA A 1070 36.67 14.01 15.51
CA ALA A 1070 37.06 14.18 16.90
C ALA A 1070 38.37 14.97 17.05
N ALA A 1071 39.38 14.70 16.22
CA ALA A 1071 40.63 15.46 16.20
C ALA A 1071 40.44 16.95 15.82
N MET A 1072 39.37 17.29 15.09
CA MET A 1072 38.99 18.68 14.78
C MET A 1072 38.10 19.34 15.84
N ASN A 1073 37.55 18.58 16.79
CA ASN A 1073 36.59 19.04 17.81
C ASN A 1073 36.84 18.35 19.18
N PRO A 1074 37.98 18.63 19.84
CA PRO A 1074 38.35 18.03 21.13
C PRO A 1074 37.56 18.59 22.33
#